data_AF-A0A926HL52-F1
#
_entry.id   AF-A0A926HL52-F1
#
_cell.length_a   1.000
_cell.length_b   1.000
_cell.length_c   1.000
_cell.angle_alpha   90.00
_cell.angle_beta   90.00
_cell.angle_gamma   90.00
#
_symmetry.space_group_name_H-M   'P 1'
#
loop_
_entity.id
_entity.type
_entity.pdbx_description
1 polymer ?
#
loop_
_entity_poly.entity_id
_entity_poly.type
_entity_poly.pdbx_seq_one_letter_code
_entity_poly.pdbx_strand_id
1 'polypeptide(L)'
;MKRVLLAGENKCTFCGACRNACPTDAILPVHVEGQGPAAGIDEERCINCGRCRAVCPQLKARLPQRAAEPPCYAAMAQDDVRMQSSSGGIFALAAQEIWRLGGGVCGAVYGEDFLAEHILSTDPADLPRLQRSKYMRSEMGLTFRDVRECLERGKPVLFVGCPCQVAGLYAFLGGDRQGLTTIDLLCHYAPDPQVFKRYLKDTFGESAILSYQFRDKKNTGWNCVTAVAMLKDGGEIKRDLSNDAYQQGYHARLFMPQVCEECLYSALPRTGDMTIGDFWYVDRVDPELDDQKGTSMVLVNSEKGAQLFETIAPKLKTLRQLPTKLLETNRPFHSQAHPARERFFNLLETEKFDTAVQKALQGRFDIGLVGIWSERNYGSELTYWALYHVLQDMGKDVLMIERPKTAAWGGEDAPPLFAHNPYPSYATVRPENKLQMRKLNGQCDTVMVGSDQIWHPELDAPFGEIFYLDAIHTDKRKIAYAASFGREYWQGSPEQRRKVAYLLSRFSAVSVREKSGQSLCADLFGVQAEWVLDPLFLCDSKHISALAHQGKLDVDEGTLGAYLLDLDEKKVRALSFAAEKMALKPSIVTDAFKGEGAARQHPGVHVGARMEDWVQNFAQSRFVITDSFHGTCMAILFHKPFIAIVNQGRGATRFYSLLEQLGLGARLIETPEELYSRGDLLHDIDFTKADQVLEEWRERSLQWLKAALEAPEERLPQGVDLLGDEVAGLDARLSELWGHVQRHEEAVVYHGKAIQHFEGQIQGQEERLAKLKQDHDAMQERVTQDLALRLERLEGDISGRFEALEQYARALQEQLNAIRSSAPYRVARAVCALPNKIKRKLKRK
;
A
#
# COMPACT_ATOMS: atom_id res chain seq x y z
N MET A 1 -25.26 -19.50 9.24
CA MET A 1 -26.11 -18.39 9.72
C MET A 1 -25.63 -17.12 9.05
N LYS A 2 -26.53 -16.37 8.40
CA LYS A 2 -26.21 -15.12 7.74
C LYS A 2 -25.97 -14.06 8.82
N ARG A 3 -24.80 -13.43 8.84
CA ARG A 3 -24.46 -12.36 9.79
C ARG A 3 -24.33 -11.06 9.02
N VAL A 4 -25.00 -10.00 9.47
CA VAL A 4 -24.98 -8.70 8.79
C VAL A 4 -23.94 -7.80 9.45
N LEU A 5 -23.04 -7.21 8.67
CA LEU A 5 -22.04 -6.27 9.17
C LEU A 5 -22.71 -5.00 9.70
N LEU A 6 -22.37 -4.61 10.94
CA LEU A 6 -22.99 -3.45 11.59
C LEU A 6 -22.61 -2.12 10.93
N ALA A 7 -21.32 -1.93 10.65
CA ALA A 7 -20.78 -0.68 10.11
C ALA A 7 -20.52 -0.71 8.60
N GLY A 8 -20.78 -1.84 7.94
CA GLY A 8 -20.30 -2.13 6.59
C GLY A 8 -18.85 -2.61 6.54
N GLU A 9 -18.43 -3.01 5.35
CA GLU A 9 -17.06 -3.45 5.05
C GLU A 9 -16.06 -2.30 5.23
N ASN A 10 -14.86 -2.62 5.69
CA ASN A 10 -13.71 -1.73 5.88
C ASN A 10 -13.90 -0.54 6.82
N LYS A 11 -15.00 -0.48 7.58
CA LYS A 11 -15.29 0.62 8.53
C LYS A 11 -15.19 0.25 10.00
N CYS A 12 -15.39 -1.02 10.36
CA CYS A 12 -15.42 -1.42 11.76
C CYS A 12 -14.00 -1.49 12.35
N THR A 13 -13.74 -0.68 13.39
CA THR A 13 -12.51 -0.73 14.20
C THR A 13 -12.54 -1.79 15.31
N PHE A 14 -13.65 -2.51 15.45
CA PHE A 14 -13.87 -3.54 16.46
C PHE A 14 -13.62 -3.06 17.89
N CYS A 15 -14.09 -1.85 18.22
CA CYS A 15 -13.86 -1.20 19.52
C CYS A 15 -14.72 -1.73 20.68
N GLY A 16 -15.62 -2.69 20.46
CA GLY A 16 -16.45 -3.30 21.51
C GLY A 16 -17.72 -2.53 21.93
N ALA A 17 -17.91 -1.27 21.52
CA ALA A 17 -19.03 -0.43 21.97
C ALA A 17 -20.42 -1.04 21.68
N CYS A 18 -20.62 -1.53 20.46
CA CYS A 18 -21.88 -2.11 20.01
C CYS A 18 -22.21 -3.41 20.76
N ARG A 19 -21.21 -4.26 21.02
CA ARG A 19 -21.34 -5.49 21.82
C ARG A 19 -21.78 -5.17 23.24
N ASN A 20 -21.09 -4.22 23.87
CA ASN A 20 -21.38 -3.83 25.25
C ASN A 20 -22.76 -3.16 25.41
N ALA A 21 -23.23 -2.43 24.40
CA ALA A 21 -24.56 -1.79 24.40
C ALA A 21 -25.72 -2.74 24.07
N CYS A 22 -25.46 -3.91 23.48
CA CYS A 22 -26.50 -4.84 23.06
C CYS A 22 -27.15 -5.51 24.28
N PRO A 23 -28.49 -5.44 24.46
CA PRO A 23 -29.15 -6.04 25.61
C PRO A 23 -29.32 -7.57 25.50
N THR A 24 -29.16 -8.14 24.31
CA THR A 24 -29.36 -9.58 24.04
C THR A 24 -28.09 -10.28 23.56
N ASP A 25 -26.93 -9.60 23.65
CA ASP A 25 -25.62 -10.11 23.20
C ASP A 25 -25.64 -10.66 21.75
N ALA A 26 -26.43 -10.00 20.88
CA ALA A 26 -26.59 -10.33 19.47
C ALA A 26 -25.44 -9.84 18.57
N ILE A 27 -24.41 -9.19 19.13
CA ILE A 27 -23.24 -8.73 18.36
C ILE A 27 -22.11 -9.75 18.53
N LEU A 28 -21.74 -10.41 17.44
CA LEU A 28 -20.72 -11.44 17.39
C LEU A 28 -19.55 -11.02 16.49
N PRO A 29 -18.32 -11.48 16.77
CA PRO A 29 -17.22 -11.29 15.84
C PRO A 29 -17.50 -11.99 14.51
N VAL A 30 -17.17 -11.31 13.43
CA VAL A 30 -17.08 -11.87 12.07
C VAL A 30 -15.75 -11.46 11.46
N HIS A 31 -15.15 -12.34 10.67
CA HIS A 31 -13.93 -12.00 9.94
C HIS A 31 -14.33 -11.43 8.57
N VAL A 32 -13.73 -10.30 8.20
CA VAL A 32 -13.87 -9.67 6.89
C VAL A 32 -12.48 -9.60 6.28
N GLU A 33 -12.34 -10.12 5.07
CA GLU A 33 -11.08 -10.14 4.34
C GLU A 33 -10.49 -8.73 4.20
N GLY A 34 -9.17 -8.56 4.41
CA GLY A 34 -8.48 -7.26 4.39
C GLY A 34 -8.76 -6.32 5.58
N GLN A 35 -9.86 -6.53 6.31
CA GLN A 35 -10.25 -5.74 7.49
C GLN A 35 -9.94 -6.46 8.82
N GLY A 36 -9.99 -7.79 8.83
CA GLY A 36 -9.92 -8.60 10.05
C GLY A 36 -11.26 -8.63 10.81
N PRO A 37 -11.27 -8.66 12.16
CA PRO A 37 -12.49 -8.85 12.93
C PRO A 37 -13.37 -7.59 12.87
N ALA A 38 -14.65 -7.79 12.63
CA ALA A 38 -15.70 -6.80 12.58
C ALA A 38 -16.91 -7.23 13.43
N ALA A 39 -17.78 -6.27 13.75
CA ALA A 39 -19.01 -6.53 14.49
C ALA A 39 -20.13 -6.99 13.54
N GLY A 40 -20.52 -8.26 13.65
CA GLY A 40 -21.65 -8.86 12.95
C GLY A 40 -22.89 -8.95 13.85
N ILE A 41 -24.06 -8.74 13.27
CA ILE A 41 -25.35 -8.88 13.94
C ILE A 41 -25.86 -10.30 13.70
N ASP A 42 -26.13 -11.02 14.80
CA ASP A 42 -26.90 -12.25 14.81
C ASP A 42 -28.39 -11.91 14.76
N GLU A 43 -29.03 -12.14 13.61
CA GLU A 43 -30.43 -11.77 13.36
C GLU A 43 -31.41 -12.55 14.23
N GLU A 44 -31.06 -13.77 14.66
CA GLU A 44 -31.93 -14.61 15.50
C GLU A 44 -32.02 -14.08 16.94
N ARG A 45 -30.92 -13.50 17.44
CA ARG A 45 -30.85 -12.88 18.78
C ARG A 45 -31.23 -11.40 18.80
N CYS A 46 -31.32 -10.78 17.63
CA CYS A 46 -31.53 -9.34 17.50
C CYS A 46 -33.01 -8.98 17.71
N ILE A 47 -33.27 -8.13 18.71
CA ILE A 47 -34.62 -7.56 18.94
C ILE A 47 -34.85 -6.23 18.21
N ASN A 48 -34.01 -5.90 17.22
CA ASN A 48 -34.11 -4.69 16.38
C ASN A 48 -34.21 -3.35 17.16
N CYS A 49 -33.60 -3.26 18.34
CA CYS A 49 -33.68 -2.06 19.18
C CYS A 49 -32.85 -0.85 18.71
N GLY A 50 -31.97 -1.02 17.70
CA GLY A 50 -31.15 0.06 17.12
C GLY A 50 -29.97 0.58 17.98
N ARG A 51 -29.83 0.13 19.24
CA ARG A 51 -28.80 0.62 20.18
C ARG A 51 -27.38 0.44 19.66
N CYS A 52 -27.07 -0.70 19.05
CA CYS A 52 -25.74 -1.01 18.53
C CYS A 52 -25.28 -0.04 17.42
N ARG A 53 -26.21 0.44 16.59
CA ARG A 53 -25.93 1.46 15.57
C ARG A 53 -25.77 2.84 16.20
N ALA A 54 -26.65 3.18 17.15
CA ALA A 54 -26.64 4.49 17.81
C ALA A 54 -25.36 4.75 18.62
N VAL A 55 -24.75 3.69 19.17
CA VAL A 55 -23.51 3.76 19.96
C VAL A 55 -22.23 3.64 19.12
N CYS A 56 -22.34 3.23 17.85
CA CYS A 56 -21.16 2.92 17.05
C CYS A 56 -20.40 4.21 16.68
N PRO A 57 -19.15 4.41 17.14
CA PRO A 57 -18.42 5.65 16.89
C PRO A 57 -17.96 5.81 15.44
N GLN A 58 -18.05 4.75 14.62
CA GLN A 58 -17.79 4.77 13.18
C GLN A 58 -19.02 5.23 12.37
N LEU A 59 -20.23 4.98 12.87
CA LEU A 59 -21.46 5.46 12.25
C LEU A 59 -21.85 6.85 12.74
N LYS A 60 -21.53 7.16 13.99
CA LYS A 60 -21.83 8.44 14.61
C LYS A 60 -20.72 8.83 15.59
N ALA A 61 -19.76 9.60 15.10
CA ALA A 61 -18.67 10.10 15.93
C ALA A 61 -19.24 10.99 17.05
N ARG A 62 -19.02 10.58 18.29
CA ARG A 62 -19.35 11.31 19.51
C ARG A 62 -18.12 11.28 20.42
N LEU A 63 -17.13 12.09 20.05
CA LEU A 63 -15.87 12.18 20.76
C LEU A 63 -15.93 13.31 21.78
N PRO A 64 -15.26 13.15 22.94
CA PRO A 64 -15.17 14.22 23.91
C PRO A 64 -14.30 15.36 23.35
N GLN A 65 -14.55 16.59 23.80
CA GLN A 65 -13.73 17.73 23.41
C GLN A 65 -12.34 17.62 24.05
N ARG A 66 -11.30 17.76 23.23
CA ARG A 66 -9.90 17.61 23.64
C ARG A 66 -9.06 18.74 23.06
N ALA A 67 -7.92 19.01 23.67
CA ALA A 67 -7.01 20.05 23.21
C ALA A 67 -6.58 19.80 21.76
N ALA A 68 -6.70 20.81 20.90
CA ALA A 68 -6.20 20.75 19.52
C ALA A 68 -4.67 20.64 19.51
N GLU A 69 -4.01 21.37 20.41
CA GLU A 69 -2.57 21.36 20.63
C GLU A 69 -2.29 21.00 22.10
N PRO A 70 -2.27 19.70 22.45
CA PRO A 70 -2.01 19.28 23.82
C PRO A 70 -0.54 19.53 24.20
N PRO A 71 -0.25 19.93 25.47
CA PRO A 71 1.11 19.93 25.99
C PRO A 71 1.77 18.57 25.83
N CYS A 72 3.00 18.57 25.32
CA CYS A 72 3.79 17.38 25.04
C CYS A 72 4.99 17.30 26.00
N TYR A 73 5.23 16.11 26.56
CA TYR A 73 6.32 15.88 27.51
C TYR A 73 7.13 14.63 27.13
N ALA A 74 8.43 14.69 27.34
CA ALA A 74 9.28 13.51 27.50
C ALA A 74 9.32 13.14 29.00
N ALA A 75 8.97 11.90 29.32
CA ALA A 75 8.83 11.47 30.71
C ALA A 75 9.45 10.08 30.95
N MET A 76 10.16 9.95 32.07
CA MET A 76 10.80 8.72 32.55
C MET A 76 10.48 8.51 34.03
N ALA A 77 9.90 7.36 34.36
CA ALA A 77 9.80 6.87 35.74
C ALA A 77 11.18 6.42 36.26
N GLN A 78 11.23 6.11 37.56
CA GLN A 78 12.38 5.45 38.16
C GLN A 78 12.70 4.12 37.47
N ASP A 79 13.98 3.73 37.48
CA ASP A 79 14.48 2.61 36.66
C ASP A 79 13.82 1.27 37.00
N ASP A 80 13.45 1.04 38.26
CA ASP A 80 12.73 -0.16 38.72
C ASP A 80 11.35 -0.32 38.06
N VAL A 81 10.58 0.77 37.96
CA VAL A 81 9.29 0.81 37.27
C VAL A 81 9.48 0.78 35.75
N ARG A 82 10.45 1.55 35.28
CA ARG A 82 10.69 1.76 33.85
C ARG A 82 11.17 0.49 33.17
N MET A 83 12.08 -0.28 33.78
CA MET A 83 12.60 -1.52 33.21
C MET A 83 11.55 -2.64 33.09
N GLN A 84 10.47 -2.60 33.87
CA GLN A 84 9.34 -3.52 33.72
C GLN A 84 8.31 -3.07 32.67
N SER A 85 8.41 -1.82 32.22
CA SER A 85 7.49 -1.17 31.29
C SER A 85 8.04 -1.16 29.85
N SER A 86 7.14 -1.03 28.86
CA SER A 86 7.55 -0.94 27.44
C SER A 86 8.43 0.26 27.10
N SER A 87 8.30 1.33 27.87
CA SER A 87 8.81 2.68 27.57
C SER A 87 9.18 3.38 28.89
N GLY A 88 8.86 4.67 29.04
CA GLY A 88 9.12 5.50 30.22
C GLY A 88 8.33 5.17 31.50
N GLY A 89 7.40 4.21 31.51
CA GLY A 89 6.75 3.74 32.75
C GLY A 89 5.52 4.52 33.23
N ILE A 90 4.95 5.40 32.40
CA ILE A 90 3.85 6.29 32.76
C ILE A 90 2.55 5.54 33.12
N PHE A 91 2.22 4.49 32.37
CA PHE A 91 1.06 3.63 32.66
C PHE A 91 1.11 3.06 34.08
N ALA A 92 2.27 2.54 34.50
CA ALA A 92 2.41 1.88 35.80
C ALA A 92 2.18 2.87 36.95
N LEU A 93 2.73 4.08 36.85
CA LEU A 93 2.52 5.13 37.85
C LEU A 93 1.04 5.57 37.92
N ALA A 94 0.38 5.71 36.77
CA ALA A 94 -1.04 6.04 36.70
C ALA A 94 -1.93 4.95 37.30
N ALA A 95 -1.65 3.67 37.00
CA ALA A 95 -2.39 2.54 37.54
C ALA A 95 -2.25 2.43 39.07
N GLN A 96 -1.02 2.56 39.57
CA GLN A 96 -0.73 2.59 41.01
C GLN A 96 -1.50 3.68 41.74
N GLU A 97 -1.60 4.87 41.15
CA GLU A 97 -2.35 5.98 41.75
C GLU A 97 -3.84 5.68 41.86
N ILE A 98 -4.42 5.04 40.84
CA ILE A 98 -5.86 4.74 40.79
C ILE A 98 -6.20 3.62 41.77
N TRP A 99 -5.37 2.60 41.91
CA TRP A 99 -5.55 1.59 42.96
C TRP A 99 -5.34 2.16 44.36
N ARG A 100 -4.40 3.11 44.54
CA ARG A 100 -4.23 3.82 45.83
C ARG A 100 -5.51 4.55 46.26
N LEU A 101 -6.30 5.02 45.29
CA LEU A 101 -7.61 5.63 45.50
C LEU A 101 -8.76 4.61 45.64
N GLY A 102 -8.46 3.31 45.69
CA GLY A 102 -9.46 2.23 45.77
C GLY A 102 -10.23 2.00 44.47
N GLY A 103 -9.70 2.50 43.35
CA GLY A 103 -10.29 2.41 42.01
C GLY A 103 -9.96 1.12 41.24
N GLY A 104 -10.39 1.09 39.97
CA GLY A 104 -10.11 0.01 39.04
C GLY A 104 -9.28 0.46 37.84
N VAL A 105 -8.42 -0.42 37.33
CA VAL A 105 -7.59 -0.18 36.14
C VAL A 105 -8.02 -1.16 35.05
N CYS A 106 -8.48 -0.62 33.93
CA CYS A 106 -8.85 -1.38 32.75
C CYS A 106 -7.73 -1.32 31.71
N GLY A 107 -7.20 -2.49 31.33
CA GLY A 107 -6.09 -2.60 30.37
C GLY A 107 -5.95 -4.02 29.81
N ALA A 108 -5.00 -4.19 28.89
CA ALA A 108 -4.84 -5.42 28.12
C ALA A 108 -3.89 -6.44 28.80
N VAL A 109 -4.38 -7.67 28.94
CA VAL A 109 -3.63 -8.86 29.39
C VAL A 109 -3.56 -9.89 28.27
N TYR A 110 -2.73 -10.91 28.44
CA TYR A 110 -2.85 -12.14 27.64
C TYR A 110 -3.92 -13.04 28.27
N GLY A 111 -4.84 -13.53 27.44
CA GLY A 111 -5.70 -14.66 27.78
C GLY A 111 -4.93 -15.99 27.73
N GLU A 112 -5.63 -17.09 27.96
CA GLU A 112 -5.04 -18.44 28.00
C GLU A 112 -4.38 -18.87 26.68
N ASP A 113 -4.86 -18.36 25.54
CA ASP A 113 -4.32 -18.66 24.21
C ASP A 113 -3.34 -17.61 23.68
N PHE A 114 -2.81 -16.76 24.58
CA PHE A 114 -1.90 -15.64 24.27
C PHE A 114 -2.51 -14.56 23.36
N LEU A 115 -3.82 -14.58 23.12
CA LEU A 115 -4.51 -13.44 22.53
C LEU A 115 -4.71 -12.34 23.56
N ALA A 116 -4.67 -11.09 23.11
CA ALA A 116 -4.87 -9.96 24.00
C ALA A 116 -6.37 -9.77 24.32
N GLU A 117 -6.68 -9.56 25.59
CA GLU A 117 -8.02 -9.23 26.07
C GLU A 117 -7.95 -8.13 27.14
N HIS A 118 -9.01 -7.34 27.27
CA HIS A 118 -9.09 -6.32 28.31
C HIS A 118 -9.83 -6.82 29.54
N ILE A 119 -9.26 -6.56 30.71
CA ILE A 119 -9.90 -6.80 32.01
C ILE A 119 -9.98 -5.49 32.80
N LEU A 120 -10.92 -5.39 33.73
CA LEU A 120 -10.93 -4.38 34.79
C LEU A 120 -10.37 -5.02 36.08
N SER A 121 -9.19 -4.59 36.51
CA SER A 121 -8.58 -5.09 37.76
C SER A 121 -8.63 -4.06 38.88
N THR A 122 -9.00 -4.50 40.08
CA THR A 122 -8.92 -3.73 41.33
C THR A 122 -7.76 -4.18 42.22
N ASP A 123 -6.91 -5.10 41.75
CA ASP A 123 -5.79 -5.66 42.51
C ASP A 123 -4.45 -5.14 41.95
N PRO A 124 -3.67 -4.37 42.73
CA PRO A 124 -2.32 -3.95 42.34
C PRO A 124 -1.38 -5.10 41.92
N ALA A 125 -1.62 -6.33 42.38
CA ALA A 125 -0.84 -7.50 41.99
C ALA A 125 -0.96 -7.84 40.49
N ASP A 126 -1.98 -7.35 39.79
CA ASP A 126 -2.16 -7.55 38.34
C ASP A 126 -1.30 -6.62 37.47
N LEU A 127 -0.58 -5.66 38.06
CA LEU A 127 0.25 -4.71 37.31
C LEU A 127 1.19 -5.40 36.29
N PRO A 128 1.94 -6.47 36.62
CA PRO A 128 2.82 -7.13 35.67
C PRO A 128 2.08 -7.74 34.45
N ARG A 129 0.81 -8.16 34.62
CA ARG A 129 -0.02 -8.72 33.54
C ARG A 129 -0.49 -7.62 32.58
N LEU A 130 -0.81 -6.45 33.13
CA LEU A 130 -1.27 -5.27 32.39
C LEU A 130 -0.13 -4.51 31.72
N GLN A 131 1.10 -4.62 32.25
CA GLN A 131 2.28 -4.00 31.66
C GLN A 131 2.66 -4.64 30.33
N ARG A 132 3.53 -3.92 29.61
CA ARG A 132 4.16 -4.31 28.34
C ARG A 132 3.21 -4.32 27.14
N SER A 133 3.80 -4.15 25.97
CA SER A 133 3.07 -4.02 24.71
C SER A 133 2.71 -5.40 24.15
N LYS A 134 1.49 -5.50 23.62
CA LYS A 134 1.01 -6.63 22.83
C LYS A 134 0.70 -6.11 21.43
N TYR A 135 1.41 -6.58 20.40
CA TYR A 135 1.30 -6.04 19.03
C TYR A 135 0.16 -6.69 18.25
N MET A 136 -1.02 -6.72 18.87
CA MET A 136 -2.26 -7.22 18.29
C MET A 136 -3.43 -6.46 18.90
N ARG A 137 -4.60 -6.51 18.25
CA ARG A 137 -5.82 -5.97 18.84
C ARG A 137 -6.20 -6.76 20.09
N SER A 138 -6.69 -6.08 21.13
CA SER A 138 -7.29 -6.76 22.27
C SER A 138 -8.81 -6.89 22.13
N GLU A 139 -9.36 -8.03 22.54
CA GLU A 139 -10.80 -8.25 22.64
C GLU A 139 -11.36 -7.49 23.85
N MET A 140 -12.48 -6.79 23.63
CA MET A 140 -13.09 -5.96 24.67
C MET A 140 -14.11 -6.70 25.52
N GLY A 141 -14.61 -7.85 25.06
CA GLY A 141 -15.58 -8.65 25.79
C GLY A 141 -16.74 -7.79 26.28
N LEU A 142 -17.01 -7.87 27.59
CA LEU A 142 -18.02 -7.06 28.27
C LEU A 142 -17.41 -5.99 29.21
N THR A 143 -16.12 -5.69 29.05
CA THR A 143 -15.36 -4.86 30.00
C THR A 143 -15.87 -3.42 30.11
N PHE A 144 -16.57 -2.89 29.10
CA PHE A 144 -17.20 -1.57 29.24
C PHE A 144 -18.37 -1.59 30.23
N ARG A 145 -19.08 -2.72 30.35
CA ARG A 145 -20.12 -2.90 31.39
C ARG A 145 -19.49 -2.88 32.78
N ASP A 146 -18.36 -3.56 32.95
CA ASP A 146 -17.62 -3.59 34.21
C ASP A 146 -17.12 -2.19 34.60
N VAL A 147 -16.60 -1.42 33.64
CA VAL A 147 -16.21 -0.02 33.85
C VAL A 147 -17.39 0.83 34.32
N ARG A 148 -18.56 0.71 33.67
CA ARG A 148 -19.77 1.44 34.07
C ARG A 148 -20.19 1.08 35.50
N GLU A 149 -20.23 -0.21 35.82
CA GLU A 149 -20.61 -0.68 37.16
C GLU A 149 -19.65 -0.16 38.24
N CYS A 150 -18.35 -0.14 37.95
CA CYS A 150 -17.35 0.40 38.86
C CYS A 150 -17.55 1.91 39.12
N LEU A 151 -17.82 2.69 38.06
CA LEU A 151 -18.12 4.12 38.15
C LEU A 151 -19.44 4.39 38.90
N GLU A 152 -20.47 3.58 38.66
CA GLU A 152 -21.76 3.66 39.37
C GLU A 152 -21.63 3.38 40.87
N ARG A 153 -20.62 2.60 41.28
CA ARG A 153 -20.24 2.39 42.68
C ARG A 153 -19.39 3.53 43.27
N GLY A 154 -19.16 4.62 42.53
CA GLY A 154 -18.39 5.78 42.97
C GLY A 154 -16.89 5.54 43.06
N LYS A 155 -16.36 4.48 42.44
CA LYS A 155 -14.93 4.18 42.42
C LYS A 155 -14.28 4.81 41.17
N PRO A 156 -13.09 5.43 41.30
CA PRO A 156 -12.39 5.96 40.14
C PRO A 156 -11.93 4.82 39.23
N VAL A 157 -11.92 5.07 37.92
CA VAL A 157 -11.48 4.10 36.90
C VAL A 157 -10.45 4.73 35.98
N LEU A 158 -9.35 4.02 35.75
CA LEU A 158 -8.40 4.30 34.68
C LEU A 158 -8.65 3.33 33.53
N PHE A 159 -9.04 3.83 32.36
CA PHE A 159 -9.16 3.02 31.16
C PHE A 159 -7.98 3.29 30.21
N VAL A 160 -7.29 2.23 29.80
CA VAL A 160 -6.14 2.32 28.87
C VAL A 160 -6.36 1.43 27.66
N GLY A 161 -6.19 1.98 26.46
CA GLY A 161 -6.35 1.21 25.22
C GLY A 161 -5.96 1.96 23.95
N CYS A 162 -6.24 1.35 22.80
CA CYS A 162 -6.14 2.05 21.52
C CYS A 162 -7.14 3.21 21.47
N PRO A 163 -6.85 4.30 20.72
CA PRO A 163 -7.74 5.46 20.68
C PRO A 163 -9.15 5.11 20.16
N CYS A 164 -9.28 4.13 19.27
CA CYS A 164 -10.59 3.60 18.84
C CYS A 164 -11.38 2.92 19.98
N GLN A 165 -10.71 2.25 20.92
CA GLN A 165 -11.33 1.61 22.09
C GLN A 165 -11.77 2.67 23.10
N VAL A 166 -10.96 3.71 23.33
CA VAL A 166 -11.34 4.86 24.17
C VAL A 166 -12.55 5.58 23.59
N ALA A 167 -12.58 5.81 22.27
CA ALA A 167 -13.76 6.36 21.58
C ALA A 167 -14.99 5.45 21.76
N GLY A 168 -14.81 4.13 21.68
CA GLY A 168 -15.84 3.14 21.93
C GLY A 168 -16.42 3.23 23.36
N LEU A 169 -15.56 3.37 24.37
CA LEU A 169 -15.98 3.51 25.76
C LEU A 169 -16.82 4.78 25.96
N TYR A 170 -16.34 5.93 25.47
CA TYR A 170 -17.09 7.19 25.59
C TYR A 170 -18.44 7.11 24.88
N ALA A 171 -18.49 6.51 23.69
CA ALA A 171 -19.75 6.32 22.98
C ALA A 171 -20.71 5.43 23.76
N PHE A 172 -20.22 4.32 24.35
CA PHE A 172 -20.99 3.42 25.21
C PHE A 172 -21.53 4.10 26.48
N LEU A 173 -20.69 4.88 27.15
CA LEU A 173 -21.09 5.62 28.35
C LEU A 173 -21.95 6.84 28.02
N GLY A 174 -22.11 7.22 26.74
CA GLY A 174 -22.88 8.38 26.32
C GLY A 174 -22.18 9.72 26.57
N GLY A 175 -20.85 9.74 26.68
CA GLY A 175 -20.04 10.92 26.94
C GLY A 175 -19.06 10.73 28.10
N ASP A 176 -18.46 11.85 28.50
CA ASP A 176 -17.51 11.89 29.62
C ASP A 176 -18.23 11.69 30.97
N ARG A 177 -17.54 11.06 31.94
CA ARG A 177 -18.09 10.66 33.24
C ARG A 177 -17.16 11.07 34.38
N GLN A 178 -17.75 11.50 35.49
CA GLN A 178 -16.99 11.74 36.73
C GLN A 178 -16.35 10.43 37.23
N GLY A 179 -15.11 10.51 37.70
CA GLY A 179 -14.34 9.35 38.17
C GLY A 179 -13.67 8.53 37.07
N LEU A 180 -13.95 8.81 35.78
CA LEU A 180 -13.26 8.16 34.66
C LEU A 180 -12.07 9.00 34.18
N THR A 181 -10.89 8.38 34.17
CA THR A 181 -9.72 8.90 33.45
C THR A 181 -9.31 7.92 32.37
N THR A 182 -8.98 8.43 31.19
CA THR A 182 -8.64 7.61 30.01
C THR A 182 -7.24 7.91 29.50
N ILE A 183 -6.49 6.87 29.15
CA ILE A 183 -5.21 6.99 28.47
C ILE A 183 -5.31 6.25 27.14
N ASP A 184 -5.16 6.96 26.03
CA ASP A 184 -4.99 6.30 24.73
C ASP A 184 -3.51 6.12 24.37
N LEU A 185 -3.23 5.13 23.53
CA LEU A 185 -1.88 4.85 23.05
C LEU A 185 -1.57 5.65 21.77
N LEU A 186 -0.30 6.03 21.60
CA LEU A 186 0.26 6.34 20.27
C LEU A 186 0.28 5.06 19.44
N CYS A 187 -0.86 4.77 18.84
CA CYS A 187 -1.13 3.54 18.12
C CYS A 187 -0.67 3.67 16.67
N HIS A 188 0.12 2.71 16.21
CA HIS A 188 0.47 2.57 14.80
C HIS A 188 -0.67 1.88 14.05
N TYR A 189 -0.97 0.63 14.41
CA TYR A 189 -2.16 -0.10 14.00
C TYR A 189 -2.35 -1.31 14.93
N ALA A 190 -3.49 -1.99 14.80
CA ALA A 190 -3.82 -3.15 15.63
C ALA A 190 -4.25 -4.33 14.73
N PRO A 191 -3.35 -5.31 14.47
CA PRO A 191 -3.65 -6.43 13.59
C PRO A 191 -4.64 -7.42 14.19
N ASP A 192 -5.19 -8.27 13.33
CA ASP A 192 -6.07 -9.36 13.73
C ASP A 192 -5.31 -10.33 14.66
N PRO A 193 -5.80 -10.61 15.88
CA PRO A 193 -5.20 -11.57 16.79
C PRO A 193 -4.98 -12.97 16.19
N GLN A 194 -5.80 -13.37 15.22
CA GLN A 194 -5.63 -14.66 14.52
C GLN A 194 -4.31 -14.75 13.74
N VAL A 195 -3.78 -13.63 13.25
CA VAL A 195 -2.47 -13.57 12.58
C VAL A 195 -1.37 -13.94 13.56
N PHE A 196 -1.42 -13.42 14.80
CA PHE A 196 -0.46 -13.79 15.83
C PHE A 196 -0.64 -15.23 16.30
N LYS A 197 -1.89 -15.71 16.43
CA LYS A 197 -2.17 -17.11 16.75
C LYS A 197 -1.56 -18.08 15.73
N ARG A 198 -1.71 -17.76 14.44
CA ARG A 198 -1.10 -18.53 13.36
C ARG A 198 0.43 -18.51 13.45
N TYR A 199 1.04 -17.36 13.70
CA TYR A 199 2.48 -17.26 13.95
C TYR A 199 2.92 -18.13 15.13
N LEU A 200 2.24 -18.07 16.28
CA LEU A 200 2.61 -18.89 17.44
C LEU A 200 2.55 -20.38 17.13
N LYS A 201 1.49 -20.81 16.43
CA LYS A 201 1.30 -22.21 16.02
C LYS A 201 2.41 -22.67 15.07
N ASP A 202 2.71 -21.91 14.02
CA ASP A 202 3.66 -22.32 12.99
C ASP A 202 5.12 -22.28 13.47
N THR A 203 5.45 -21.33 14.37
CA THR A 203 6.82 -21.10 14.84
C THR A 203 7.18 -21.92 16.07
N PHE A 204 6.24 -22.10 17.01
CA PHE A 204 6.51 -22.75 18.31
C PHE A 204 5.69 -24.02 18.55
N GLY A 205 4.61 -24.25 17.80
CA GLY A 205 3.65 -25.33 18.03
C GLY A 205 2.52 -24.96 19.00
N GLU A 206 1.39 -25.67 18.94
CA GLU A 206 0.10 -25.30 19.59
C GLU A 206 0.12 -25.18 21.12
N SER A 207 1.16 -25.63 21.83
CA SER A 207 1.17 -25.65 23.30
C SER A 207 2.53 -25.53 23.96
N ALA A 208 3.57 -25.11 23.23
CA ALA A 208 4.94 -25.08 23.76
C ALA A 208 5.25 -23.86 24.63
N ILE A 209 4.51 -22.76 24.48
CA ILE A 209 4.85 -21.47 25.08
C ILE A 209 4.26 -21.33 26.50
N LEU A 210 5.09 -20.88 27.44
CA LEU A 210 4.73 -20.46 28.80
C LEU A 210 4.50 -18.94 28.89
N SER A 211 5.34 -18.13 28.22
CA SER A 211 5.14 -16.68 28.15
C SER A 211 5.76 -16.09 26.88
N TYR A 212 5.19 -14.98 26.41
CA TYR A 212 5.69 -14.26 25.22
C TYR A 212 5.80 -12.77 25.48
N GLN A 213 6.94 -12.18 25.11
CA GLN A 213 7.22 -10.76 25.27
C GLN A 213 7.71 -10.19 23.95
N PHE A 214 7.07 -9.14 23.45
CA PHE A 214 7.49 -8.46 22.22
C PHE A 214 8.78 -7.63 22.38
N ARG A 215 9.35 -7.54 23.60
CA ARG A 215 10.51 -6.70 23.94
C ARG A 215 11.38 -7.34 25.02
N ASP A 216 12.66 -7.62 24.71
CA ASP A 216 13.69 -8.04 25.67
C ASP A 216 14.45 -6.86 26.29
N LYS A 217 13.78 -6.08 27.13
CA LYS A 217 14.43 -4.90 27.73
C LYS A 217 15.57 -5.26 28.70
N LYS A 218 15.51 -6.46 29.29
CA LYS A 218 16.48 -6.92 30.29
C LYS A 218 17.87 -7.12 29.68
N ASN A 219 17.94 -7.72 28.49
CA ASN A 219 19.22 -8.10 27.88
C ASN A 219 19.61 -7.21 26.70
N THR A 220 18.67 -6.51 26.06
CA THR A 220 18.93 -5.74 24.83
C THR A 220 18.64 -4.25 24.94
N GLY A 221 18.30 -3.76 26.13
CA GLY A 221 17.88 -2.38 26.33
C GLY A 221 16.53 -2.08 25.67
N TRP A 222 16.18 -0.81 25.54
CA TRP A 222 14.91 -0.38 24.99
C TRP A 222 14.91 -0.47 23.47
N ASN A 223 14.30 -1.53 22.94
CA ASN A 223 13.96 -1.65 21.52
C ASN A 223 12.57 -2.28 21.34
N CYS A 224 12.05 -2.22 20.11
CA CYS A 224 10.74 -2.78 19.75
C CYS A 224 10.83 -4.00 18.82
N VAL A 225 12.02 -4.57 18.65
CA VAL A 225 12.33 -5.54 17.58
C VAL A 225 12.78 -6.90 18.10
N THR A 226 13.11 -7.01 19.39
CA THR A 226 13.57 -8.26 19.99
C THR A 226 12.47 -8.88 20.86
N ALA A 227 11.94 -10.02 20.44
CA ALA A 227 10.97 -10.80 21.19
C ALA A 227 11.63 -11.95 21.97
N VAL A 228 10.98 -12.35 23.07
CA VAL A 228 11.38 -13.50 23.89
C VAL A 228 10.17 -14.39 24.14
N ALA A 229 10.30 -15.67 23.84
CA ALA A 229 9.36 -16.71 24.20
C ALA A 229 9.99 -17.64 25.24
N MET A 230 9.33 -17.82 26.37
CA MET A 230 9.67 -18.88 27.33
C MET A 230 8.82 -20.10 27.02
N LEU A 231 9.44 -21.27 26.94
CA LEU A 231 8.78 -22.55 26.71
C LEU A 231 8.41 -23.23 28.03
N LYS A 232 7.43 -24.13 27.99
CA LYS A 232 6.96 -24.89 29.17
C LYS A 232 8.01 -25.87 29.70
N ASP A 233 8.96 -26.28 28.88
CA ASP A 233 10.11 -27.12 29.26
C ASP A 233 11.25 -26.33 29.91
N GLY A 234 11.10 -25.01 30.04
CA GLY A 234 12.11 -24.10 30.59
C GLY A 234 13.04 -23.49 29.55
N GLY A 235 12.92 -23.83 28.27
CA GLY A 235 13.68 -23.19 27.19
C GLY A 235 13.36 -21.71 27.00
N GLU A 236 14.35 -20.92 26.58
CA GLU A 236 14.19 -19.51 26.22
C GLU A 236 14.57 -19.35 24.74
N ILE A 237 13.66 -18.78 23.94
CA ILE A 237 13.89 -18.46 22.54
C ILE A 237 13.85 -16.95 22.37
N LYS A 238 14.95 -16.38 21.84
CA LYS A 238 15.03 -14.98 21.44
C LYS A 238 14.94 -14.86 19.94
N ARG A 239 14.16 -13.91 19.46
CA ARG A 239 14.03 -13.60 18.04
C ARG A 239 14.06 -12.10 17.80
N ASP A 240 14.63 -11.67 16.70
CA ASP A 240 14.74 -10.26 16.31
C ASP A 240 14.31 -10.05 14.85
N LEU A 241 14.45 -8.82 14.32
CA LEU A 241 14.06 -8.51 12.93
C LEU A 241 14.75 -9.39 11.87
N SER A 242 15.89 -10.00 12.15
CA SER A 242 16.59 -10.87 11.19
C SER A 242 15.96 -12.25 11.07
N ASN A 243 15.24 -12.72 12.10
CA ASN A 243 14.74 -14.10 12.18
C ASN A 243 13.30 -14.24 12.72
N ASP A 244 12.59 -13.16 13.03
CA ASP A 244 11.20 -13.16 13.47
C ASP A 244 10.28 -12.62 12.37
N ALA A 245 9.55 -13.52 11.70
CA ALA A 245 8.63 -13.14 10.63
C ALA A 245 7.47 -12.26 11.13
N TYR A 246 7.03 -12.40 12.38
CA TYR A 246 5.99 -11.54 12.92
C TYR A 246 6.50 -10.11 13.10
N GLN A 247 7.72 -9.93 13.61
CA GLN A 247 8.34 -8.60 13.70
C GLN A 247 8.55 -8.00 12.30
N GLN A 248 9.08 -8.78 11.36
CA GLN A 248 9.28 -8.33 9.98
C GLN A 248 7.96 -7.87 9.34
N GLY A 249 6.92 -8.70 9.39
CA GLY A 249 5.60 -8.35 8.88
C GLY A 249 4.96 -7.18 9.64
N TYR A 250 5.10 -7.12 10.96
CA TYR A 250 4.50 -6.07 11.77
C TYR A 250 5.09 -4.69 11.44
N HIS A 251 6.42 -4.59 11.42
CA HIS A 251 7.13 -3.34 11.14
C HIS A 251 7.04 -2.92 9.67
N ALA A 252 6.91 -3.88 8.74
CA ALA A 252 6.60 -3.60 7.34
C ALA A 252 5.13 -3.16 7.10
N ARG A 253 4.24 -3.30 8.10
CA ARG A 253 2.77 -3.09 8.01
C ARG A 253 2.09 -4.08 7.07
N LEU A 254 2.62 -5.30 6.98
CA LEU A 254 2.17 -6.33 6.05
C LEU A 254 0.73 -6.79 6.30
N PHE A 255 0.34 -6.87 7.56
CA PHE A 255 -1.00 -7.31 7.99
C PHE A 255 -1.76 -6.18 8.71
N MET A 256 -1.50 -4.93 8.29
CA MET A 256 -2.22 -3.76 8.75
C MET A 256 -3.66 -3.77 8.20
N PRO A 257 -4.69 -3.76 9.07
CA PRO A 257 -6.08 -3.69 8.62
C PRO A 257 -6.37 -2.40 7.87
N GLN A 258 -7.19 -2.47 6.82
CA GLN A 258 -7.54 -1.31 6.00
C GLN A 258 -8.16 -0.15 6.82
N VAL A 259 -8.99 -0.47 7.82
CA VAL A 259 -9.59 0.54 8.73
C VAL A 259 -8.55 1.35 9.53
N CYS A 260 -7.32 0.83 9.69
CA CYS A 260 -6.26 1.54 10.39
C CYS A 260 -5.56 2.57 9.50
N GLU A 261 -5.65 2.47 8.17
CA GLU A 261 -5.03 3.42 7.24
C GLU A 261 -5.68 4.80 7.33
N GLU A 262 -6.99 4.80 7.55
CA GLU A 262 -7.84 5.99 7.68
C GLU A 262 -8.42 6.14 9.11
N CYS A 263 -7.67 5.69 10.12
CA CYS A 263 -8.15 5.70 11.50
C CYS A 263 -8.49 7.14 11.96
N LEU A 264 -9.77 7.38 12.26
CA LEU A 264 -10.26 8.68 12.72
C LEU A 264 -9.74 9.11 14.10
N TYR A 265 -9.19 8.17 14.88
CA TYR A 265 -8.86 8.39 16.29
C TYR A 265 -7.35 8.46 16.56
N SER A 266 -6.51 8.11 15.58
CA SER A 266 -5.04 8.21 15.72
C SER A 266 -4.51 9.61 15.50
N ALA A 267 -5.32 10.56 15.02
CA ALA A 267 -4.92 11.95 14.77
C ALA A 267 -5.18 12.89 15.97
N LEU A 268 -4.73 14.14 15.86
CA LEU A 268 -5.16 15.24 16.73
C LEU A 268 -6.53 15.78 16.29
N PRO A 269 -7.38 16.24 17.22
CA PRO A 269 -7.24 16.11 18.67
C PRO A 269 -7.36 14.64 19.11
N ARG A 270 -6.57 14.26 20.13
CA ARG A 270 -6.57 12.89 20.70
C ARG A 270 -7.90 12.56 21.36
N THR A 271 -8.17 11.29 21.63
CA THR A 271 -9.44 10.87 22.26
C THR A 271 -9.34 10.77 23.78
N GLY A 272 -8.26 10.17 24.28
CA GLY A 272 -8.01 9.98 25.71
C GLY A 272 -7.73 11.27 26.46
N ASP A 273 -7.90 11.26 27.78
CA ASP A 273 -7.55 12.39 28.66
C ASP A 273 -6.04 12.64 28.67
N MET A 274 -5.26 11.56 28.54
CA MET A 274 -3.84 11.58 28.22
C MET A 274 -3.55 10.64 27.04
N THR A 275 -2.44 10.86 26.36
CA THR A 275 -1.90 9.94 25.36
C THR A 275 -0.48 9.57 25.72
N ILE A 276 -0.14 8.28 25.65
CA ILE A 276 1.24 7.82 25.92
C ILE A 276 1.75 6.93 24.79
N GLY A 277 3.06 6.96 24.58
CA GLY A 277 3.75 5.96 23.77
C GLY A 277 5.25 6.18 23.78
N ASP A 278 5.95 5.39 22.98
CA ASP A 278 7.38 5.53 22.79
C ASP A 278 7.73 6.90 22.19
N PHE A 279 8.74 7.57 22.74
CA PHE A 279 9.32 8.76 22.13
C PHE A 279 10.40 8.34 21.12
N TRP A 280 9.99 7.91 19.93
CA TRP A 280 10.95 7.54 18.89
C TRP A 280 11.76 8.75 18.44
N TYR A 281 13.05 8.53 18.17
CA TYR A 281 14.00 9.55 17.73
C TYR A 281 14.25 10.68 18.74
N VAL A 282 13.96 10.44 20.02
CA VAL A 282 14.18 11.43 21.08
C VAL A 282 15.67 11.79 21.22
N ASP A 283 16.57 10.85 20.91
CA ASP A 283 18.02 11.05 20.82
C ASP A 283 18.41 12.17 19.83
N ARG A 284 17.61 12.36 18.78
CA ARG A 284 17.80 13.43 17.79
C ARG A 284 17.28 14.78 18.25
N VAL A 285 16.36 14.77 19.22
CA VAL A 285 15.82 15.99 19.85
C VAL A 285 16.73 16.43 20.98
N ASP A 286 17.08 15.50 21.85
CA ASP A 286 18.00 15.68 22.96
C ASP A 286 18.61 14.32 23.37
N PRO A 287 19.92 14.10 23.13
CA PRO A 287 20.60 12.86 23.49
C PRO A 287 20.51 12.48 24.98
N GLU A 288 20.33 13.45 25.90
CA GLU A 288 20.17 13.17 27.33
C GLU A 288 18.84 12.48 27.66
N LEU A 289 17.89 12.53 26.74
CA LEU A 289 16.59 11.87 26.86
C LEU A 289 16.58 10.44 26.33
N ASP A 290 17.72 9.89 25.92
CA ASP A 290 17.86 8.47 25.55
C ASP A 290 19.01 7.79 26.32
N ASP A 291 18.67 7.19 27.46
CA ASP A 291 19.58 6.35 28.24
C ASP A 291 19.39 4.85 27.94
N GLN A 292 18.79 4.50 26.80
CA GLN A 292 18.50 3.13 26.35
C GLN A 292 17.59 2.32 27.29
N LYS A 293 16.95 2.98 28.26
CA LYS A 293 15.91 2.38 29.12
C LYS A 293 14.52 2.90 28.77
N GLY A 294 14.40 3.68 27.69
CA GLY A 294 13.14 4.09 27.10
C GLY A 294 12.55 5.34 27.72
N THR A 295 11.97 6.15 26.85
CA THR A 295 11.38 7.46 27.16
C THR A 295 9.98 7.51 26.58
N SER A 296 9.00 7.89 27.40
CA SER A 296 7.65 8.04 26.92
C SER A 296 7.40 9.47 26.46
N MET A 297 6.76 9.60 25.31
CA MET A 297 6.07 10.82 24.94
C MET A 297 4.69 10.81 25.61
N VAL A 298 4.35 11.90 26.28
CA VAL A 298 3.08 12.08 27.00
C VAL A 298 2.38 13.32 26.47
N LEU A 299 1.15 13.17 26.01
CA LEU A 299 0.26 14.30 25.71
C LEU A 299 -0.78 14.42 26.79
N VAL A 300 -1.04 15.65 27.24
CA VAL A 300 -2.08 15.96 28.21
C VAL A 300 -3.23 16.63 27.46
N ASN A 301 -4.32 15.90 27.23
CA ASN A 301 -5.36 16.30 26.27
C ASN A 301 -6.59 16.95 26.93
N SER A 302 -6.69 16.89 28.27
CA SER A 302 -7.82 17.37 29.06
C SER A 302 -7.39 17.76 30.47
N GLU A 303 -8.29 18.45 31.19
CA GLU A 303 -8.09 18.79 32.61
C GLU A 303 -7.97 17.57 33.52
N LYS A 304 -8.77 16.51 33.30
CA LYS A 304 -8.66 15.24 34.05
C LYS A 304 -7.29 14.58 33.83
N GLY A 305 -6.80 14.66 32.60
CA GLY A 305 -5.46 14.19 32.25
C GLY A 305 -4.38 14.99 32.96
N ALA A 306 -4.53 16.32 33.03
CA ALA A 306 -3.61 17.19 33.76
C ALA A 306 -3.58 16.86 35.26
N GLN A 307 -4.74 16.69 35.89
CA GLN A 307 -4.85 16.32 37.30
C GLN A 307 -4.15 14.98 37.62
N LEU A 308 -4.36 13.96 36.78
CA LEU A 308 -3.65 12.69 36.94
C LEU A 308 -2.14 12.86 36.72
N PHE A 309 -1.75 13.61 35.69
CA PHE A 309 -0.34 13.82 35.36
C PHE A 309 0.42 14.57 36.45
N GLU A 310 -0.18 15.61 37.02
CA GLU A 310 0.35 16.36 38.17
C GLU A 310 0.56 15.47 39.38
N THR A 311 -0.32 14.48 39.61
CA THR A 311 -0.19 13.54 40.72
C THR A 311 0.98 12.57 40.55
N ILE A 312 1.29 12.17 39.31
CA ILE A 312 2.40 11.25 39.03
C ILE A 312 3.73 11.96 38.75
N ALA A 313 3.71 13.25 38.38
CA ALA A 313 4.89 14.02 38.02
C ALA A 313 6.01 14.01 39.08
N PRO A 314 5.73 14.14 40.40
CA PRO A 314 6.76 14.06 41.44
C PRO A 314 7.46 12.69 41.55
N LYS A 315 6.88 11.63 40.97
CA LYS A 315 7.45 10.27 40.97
C LYS A 315 8.37 10.01 39.77
N LEU A 316 8.44 10.96 38.81
CA LEU A 316 9.26 10.84 37.61
C LEU A 316 10.73 11.18 37.91
N LYS A 317 11.64 10.42 37.31
CA LYS A 317 13.08 10.70 37.29
C LYS A 317 13.39 11.89 36.37
N THR A 318 12.74 11.91 35.20
CA THR A 318 12.90 12.94 34.18
C THR A 318 11.53 13.36 33.68
N LEU A 319 11.31 14.67 33.62
CA LEU A 319 10.12 15.29 33.05
C LEU A 319 10.55 16.57 32.31
N ARG A 320 10.33 16.61 30.99
CA ARG A 320 10.66 17.77 30.16
C ARG A 320 9.54 18.07 29.20
N GLN A 321 9.03 19.31 29.22
CA GLN A 321 8.07 19.78 28.24
C GLN A 321 8.78 20.08 26.92
N LEU A 322 8.18 19.66 25.81
CA LEU A 322 8.73 19.82 24.47
C LEU A 322 7.65 20.34 23.51
N PRO A 323 8.04 20.92 22.35
CA PRO A 323 7.07 21.35 21.34
C PRO A 323 6.21 20.19 20.83
N THR A 324 4.90 20.39 20.78
CA THR A 324 3.93 19.38 20.31
C THR A 324 4.15 18.96 18.85
N LYS A 325 4.77 19.82 18.03
CA LYS A 325 5.13 19.52 16.63
C LYS A 325 6.05 18.29 16.48
N LEU A 326 6.78 17.90 17.52
CA LEU A 326 7.59 16.67 17.51
C LEU A 326 6.77 15.39 17.35
N LEU A 327 5.43 15.46 17.47
CA LEU A 327 4.54 14.35 17.10
C LEU A 327 4.71 13.92 15.64
N GLU A 328 4.88 14.89 14.74
CA GLU A 328 5.02 14.66 13.30
C GLU A 328 6.25 13.81 12.97
N THR A 329 7.33 13.97 13.75
CA THR A 329 8.59 13.25 13.55
C THR A 329 8.67 11.94 14.33
N ASN A 330 7.81 11.73 15.34
CA ASN A 330 7.80 10.50 16.13
C ASN A 330 7.08 9.36 15.40
N ARG A 331 5.77 9.50 15.14
CA ARG A 331 5.01 8.58 14.28
C ARG A 331 3.93 9.35 13.51
N PRO A 332 3.85 9.18 12.17
CA PRO A 332 2.82 9.85 11.40
C PRO A 332 1.43 9.34 11.80
N PHE A 333 0.46 10.25 11.87
CA PHE A 333 -0.92 9.94 12.27
C PHE A 333 -1.63 8.96 11.31
N HIS A 334 -1.19 8.95 10.05
CA HIS A 334 -1.66 8.07 8.99
C HIS A 334 -0.51 7.24 8.44
N SER A 335 -0.73 5.94 8.32
CA SER A 335 0.20 4.98 7.73
C SER A 335 -0.55 4.14 6.71
N GLN A 336 0.11 3.77 5.63
CA GLN A 336 -0.45 2.89 4.61
C GLN A 336 -0.02 1.45 4.88
N ALA A 337 -0.89 0.49 4.59
CA ALA A 337 -0.54 -0.92 4.63
C ALA A 337 0.54 -1.23 3.59
N HIS A 338 1.25 -2.34 3.79
CA HIS A 338 2.20 -2.80 2.78
C HIS A 338 1.45 -3.17 1.48
N PRO A 339 1.98 -2.85 0.28
CA PRO A 339 1.34 -3.22 -0.99
C PRO A 339 1.10 -4.74 -1.13
N ALA A 340 1.95 -5.56 -0.52
CA ALA A 340 1.82 -7.02 -0.51
C ALA A 340 0.85 -7.57 0.56
N ARG A 341 0.01 -6.74 1.20
CA ARG A 341 -0.94 -7.20 2.24
C ARG A 341 -1.88 -8.29 1.74
N GLU A 342 -2.54 -8.03 0.60
CA GLU A 342 -3.50 -8.97 -0.01
C GLU A 342 -2.81 -10.31 -0.30
N ARG A 343 -1.65 -10.23 -0.96
CA ARG A 343 -0.81 -11.40 -1.25
C ARG A 343 -0.41 -12.18 0.00
N PHE A 344 -0.06 -11.49 1.09
CA PHE A 344 0.28 -12.15 2.35
C PHE A 344 -0.88 -12.99 2.90
N PHE A 345 -2.10 -12.46 2.89
CA PHE A 345 -3.27 -13.21 3.37
C PHE A 345 -3.58 -14.41 2.47
N ASN A 346 -3.48 -14.26 1.15
CA ASN A 346 -3.68 -15.36 0.21
C ASN A 346 -2.61 -16.46 0.39
N LEU A 347 -1.34 -16.07 0.58
CA LEU A 347 -0.27 -17.03 0.88
C LEU A 347 -0.51 -17.75 2.22
N LEU A 348 -1.08 -17.09 3.23
CA LEU A 348 -1.29 -17.67 4.56
C LEU A 348 -2.31 -18.83 4.57
N GLU A 349 -3.13 -18.96 3.53
CA GLU A 349 -4.07 -20.07 3.36
C GLU A 349 -3.36 -21.40 3.09
N THR A 350 -2.27 -21.36 2.33
CA THR A 350 -1.55 -22.56 1.85
C THR A 350 -0.16 -22.71 2.46
N GLU A 351 0.49 -21.61 2.84
CA GLU A 351 1.87 -21.56 3.32
C GLU A 351 1.98 -21.42 4.84
N LYS A 352 3.14 -21.78 5.39
CA LYS A 352 3.49 -21.43 6.78
C LYS A 352 3.68 -19.93 6.93
N PHE A 353 3.42 -19.40 8.12
CA PHE A 353 3.52 -17.98 8.44
C PHE A 353 4.84 -17.34 7.96
N ASP A 354 5.98 -17.93 8.33
CA ASP A 354 7.30 -17.40 7.97
C ASP A 354 7.51 -17.35 6.45
N THR A 355 7.12 -18.42 5.74
CA THR A 355 7.20 -18.49 4.27
C THR A 355 6.31 -17.43 3.62
N ALA A 356 5.07 -17.25 4.09
CA ALA A 356 4.14 -16.25 3.58
C ALA A 356 4.71 -14.82 3.75
N VAL A 357 5.28 -14.50 4.92
CA VAL A 357 5.94 -13.20 5.16
C VAL A 357 7.13 -13.02 4.21
N GLN A 358 8.02 -14.01 4.08
CA GLN A 358 9.18 -13.89 3.20
C GLN A 358 8.77 -13.71 1.73
N LYS A 359 7.91 -14.59 1.20
CA LYS A 359 7.43 -14.52 -0.19
C LYS A 359 6.78 -13.17 -0.48
N ALA A 360 5.94 -12.67 0.44
CA ALA A 360 5.26 -11.38 0.28
C ALA A 360 6.22 -10.19 0.32
N LEU A 361 7.13 -10.11 1.30
CA LEU A 361 8.06 -8.98 1.44
C LEU A 361 9.16 -8.97 0.36
N GLN A 362 9.61 -10.15 -0.08
CA GLN A 362 10.66 -10.28 -1.09
C GLN A 362 10.13 -10.26 -2.53
N GLY A 363 8.80 -10.35 -2.73
CA GLY A 363 8.23 -10.42 -4.07
C GLY A 363 8.57 -11.72 -4.81
N ARG A 364 8.76 -12.84 -4.10
CA ARG A 364 9.17 -14.13 -4.67
C ARG A 364 8.00 -15.04 -4.99
N PHE A 365 7.90 -15.53 -6.22
CA PHE A 365 6.90 -16.46 -6.74
C PHE A 365 7.56 -17.80 -7.09
N ASP A 366 6.77 -18.87 -7.06
CA ASP A 366 7.26 -20.19 -7.46
C ASP A 366 7.48 -20.24 -8.97
N ILE A 367 6.56 -19.63 -9.74
CA ILE A 367 6.57 -19.64 -11.21
C ILE A 367 6.33 -18.25 -11.78
N GLY A 368 7.20 -17.82 -12.71
CA GLY A 368 6.91 -16.71 -13.62
C GLY A 368 6.40 -17.23 -14.96
N LEU A 369 5.14 -16.99 -15.30
CA LEU A 369 4.53 -17.41 -16.57
C LEU A 369 4.61 -16.27 -17.60
N VAL A 370 5.55 -16.39 -18.53
CA VAL A 370 5.78 -15.45 -19.62
C VAL A 370 4.85 -15.78 -20.78
N GLY A 371 4.05 -14.81 -21.19
CA GLY A 371 3.00 -15.05 -22.18
C GLY A 371 2.46 -13.81 -22.87
N ILE A 372 1.56 -14.06 -23.83
CA ILE A 372 0.77 -13.09 -24.57
C ILE A 372 -0.63 -12.99 -23.93
N TRP A 373 -0.70 -12.89 -22.61
CA TRP A 373 -1.95 -13.05 -21.87
C TRP A 373 -2.81 -11.77 -21.81
N SER A 374 -2.30 -10.65 -22.34
CA SER A 374 -3.02 -9.36 -22.42
C SER A 374 -3.32 -8.90 -23.87
N GLU A 375 -3.16 -9.77 -24.85
CA GLU A 375 -3.55 -9.49 -26.23
C GLU A 375 -5.05 -9.67 -26.41
N ARG A 376 -5.72 -8.81 -27.19
CA ARG A 376 -7.19 -8.91 -27.48
C ARG A 376 -7.57 -10.14 -28.33
N ASN A 377 -7.26 -11.34 -27.86
CA ASN A 377 -7.50 -12.61 -28.52
C ASN A 377 -8.06 -13.62 -27.50
N TYR A 378 -9.29 -14.08 -27.70
CA TYR A 378 -9.97 -14.97 -26.75
C TYR A 378 -9.18 -16.26 -26.48
N GLY A 379 -8.60 -16.85 -27.54
CA GLY A 379 -7.81 -18.06 -27.40
C GLY A 379 -6.54 -17.85 -26.59
N SER A 380 -5.85 -16.73 -26.83
CA SER A 380 -4.62 -16.38 -26.13
C SER A 380 -4.89 -16.10 -24.65
N GLU A 381 -5.77 -15.15 -24.32
CA GLU A 381 -6.04 -14.81 -22.93
C GLU A 381 -6.58 -16.03 -22.14
N LEU A 382 -7.44 -16.86 -22.76
CA LEU A 382 -8.02 -18.01 -22.06
C LEU A 382 -7.02 -19.15 -21.83
N THR A 383 -6.12 -19.46 -22.77
CA THR A 383 -5.15 -20.56 -22.56
C THR A 383 -4.16 -20.22 -21.43
N TYR A 384 -3.72 -18.96 -21.33
CA TYR A 384 -2.90 -18.50 -20.20
C TYR A 384 -3.67 -18.48 -18.89
N TRP A 385 -4.94 -18.07 -18.91
CA TRP A 385 -5.82 -18.13 -17.75
C TRP A 385 -6.01 -19.57 -17.27
N ALA A 386 -6.21 -20.51 -18.18
CA ALA A 386 -6.34 -21.93 -17.85
C ALA A 386 -5.04 -22.50 -17.27
N LEU A 387 -3.89 -22.16 -17.87
CA LEU A 387 -2.59 -22.58 -17.35
C LEU A 387 -2.31 -22.00 -15.96
N TYR A 388 -2.67 -20.74 -15.71
CA TYR A 388 -2.59 -20.11 -14.40
C TYR A 388 -3.36 -20.92 -13.34
N HIS A 389 -4.63 -21.27 -13.62
CA HIS A 389 -5.45 -22.08 -12.70
C HIS A 389 -4.92 -23.49 -12.50
N VAL A 390 -4.40 -24.15 -13.54
CA VAL A 390 -3.76 -25.46 -13.44
C VAL A 390 -2.58 -25.41 -12.46
N LEU A 391 -1.74 -24.38 -12.54
CA LEU A 391 -0.61 -24.20 -11.63
C LEU A 391 -1.05 -23.86 -10.20
N GLN A 392 -2.09 -23.05 -10.04
CA GLN A 392 -2.66 -22.74 -8.73
C GLN A 392 -3.28 -23.98 -8.05
N ASP A 393 -4.02 -24.80 -8.80
CA ASP A 393 -4.57 -26.07 -8.32
C ASP A 393 -3.43 -27.06 -7.95
N MET A 394 -2.24 -26.93 -8.55
CA MET A 394 -1.01 -27.63 -8.14
C MET A 394 -0.30 -27.00 -6.92
N GLY A 395 -0.87 -25.96 -6.32
CA GLY A 395 -0.33 -25.27 -5.14
C GLY A 395 0.86 -24.36 -5.43
N LYS A 396 0.99 -23.83 -6.66
CA LYS A 396 2.07 -22.92 -7.06
C LYS A 396 1.60 -21.47 -7.03
N ASP A 397 2.43 -20.58 -6.48
CA ASP A 397 2.26 -19.12 -6.60
C ASP A 397 2.83 -18.64 -7.93
N VAL A 398 1.99 -17.97 -8.73
CA VAL A 398 2.28 -17.66 -10.14
C VAL A 398 2.26 -16.16 -10.39
N LEU A 399 3.33 -15.66 -11.01
CA LEU A 399 3.44 -14.32 -11.55
C LEU A 399 3.22 -14.35 -13.07
N MET A 400 2.16 -13.71 -13.55
CA MET A 400 1.92 -13.50 -14.97
C MET A 400 2.83 -12.39 -15.49
N ILE A 401 3.66 -12.71 -16.50
CA ILE A 401 4.68 -11.82 -17.03
C ILE A 401 4.35 -11.53 -18.49
N GLU A 402 4.12 -10.27 -18.81
CA GLU A 402 3.82 -9.83 -20.18
C GLU A 402 5.10 -9.40 -20.93
N ARG A 403 5.02 -9.30 -22.26
CA ARG A 403 6.01 -8.66 -23.12
C ARG A 403 6.40 -7.28 -22.60
N PRO A 404 7.69 -6.90 -22.67
CA PRO A 404 8.11 -5.57 -22.25
C PRO A 404 7.40 -4.44 -23.00
N LYS A 405 7.24 -3.26 -22.38
CA LYS A 405 6.64 -2.08 -23.02
C LYS A 405 7.39 -1.61 -24.27
N THR A 406 8.69 -1.88 -24.35
CA THR A 406 9.51 -1.61 -25.54
C THR A 406 9.34 -2.60 -26.69
N ALA A 407 8.57 -3.69 -26.53
CA ALA A 407 8.32 -4.63 -27.63
C ALA A 407 7.58 -3.91 -28.78
N ALA A 408 7.97 -4.18 -30.02
CA ALA A 408 7.36 -3.51 -31.18
C ALA A 408 5.88 -3.86 -31.33
N TRP A 409 5.52 -5.09 -30.93
CA TRP A 409 4.15 -5.50 -30.70
C TRP A 409 3.93 -5.67 -29.19
N GLY A 410 3.40 -4.62 -28.57
CA GLY A 410 3.15 -4.56 -27.13
C GLY A 410 1.82 -5.19 -26.72
N GLY A 411 1.71 -5.53 -25.43
CA GLY A 411 0.45 -5.90 -24.77
C GLY A 411 -0.22 -4.76 -24.01
N GLU A 412 -1.14 -5.11 -23.13
CA GLU A 412 -1.81 -4.21 -22.17
C GLU A 412 -1.35 -4.55 -20.74
N ASP A 413 -1.65 -3.70 -19.75
CA ASP A 413 -1.30 -3.99 -18.35
C ASP A 413 -2.27 -5.00 -17.69
N ALA A 414 -3.41 -5.26 -18.32
CA ALA A 414 -4.43 -6.23 -17.89
C ALA A 414 -5.11 -6.85 -19.13
N PRO A 415 -5.67 -8.06 -19.04
CA PRO A 415 -6.31 -8.72 -20.17
C PRO A 415 -7.60 -7.99 -20.59
N PRO A 416 -7.68 -7.44 -21.81
CA PRO A 416 -8.78 -6.59 -22.24
C PRO A 416 -10.11 -7.30 -22.54
N LEU A 417 -10.13 -8.62 -22.75
CA LEU A 417 -11.39 -9.33 -23.09
C LEU A 417 -12.19 -9.77 -21.87
N PHE A 418 -11.57 -10.00 -20.71
CA PHE A 418 -12.31 -10.27 -19.48
C PHE A 418 -13.09 -9.03 -19.01
N ALA A 419 -14.24 -9.23 -18.36
CA ALA A 419 -15.01 -8.14 -17.77
C ALA A 419 -14.25 -7.47 -16.61
N HIS A 420 -13.48 -8.26 -15.86
CA HIS A 420 -12.59 -7.84 -14.78
C HIS A 420 -11.24 -8.56 -14.91
N ASN A 421 -10.14 -7.98 -14.43
CA ASN A 421 -8.84 -8.67 -14.45
C ASN A 421 -8.97 -10.00 -13.67
N PRO A 422 -8.80 -11.16 -14.32
CA PRO A 422 -8.97 -12.46 -13.67
C PRO A 422 -7.77 -12.83 -12.79
N TYR A 423 -6.70 -12.02 -12.80
CA TYR A 423 -5.52 -12.21 -11.98
C TYR A 423 -5.49 -11.17 -10.84
N PRO A 424 -5.04 -11.55 -9.63
CA PRO A 424 -4.78 -10.58 -8.57
C PRO A 424 -3.79 -9.52 -9.04
N SER A 425 -3.99 -8.26 -8.63
CA SER A 425 -3.17 -7.13 -9.11
C SER A 425 -1.67 -7.27 -8.82
N TYR A 426 -1.32 -7.98 -7.74
CA TYR A 426 0.06 -8.27 -7.36
C TYR A 426 0.68 -9.43 -8.18
N ALA A 427 -0.12 -10.21 -8.90
CA ALA A 427 0.27 -11.42 -9.63
C ALA A 427 0.45 -11.17 -11.13
N THR A 428 0.51 -9.91 -11.56
CA THR A 428 0.75 -9.50 -12.96
C THR A 428 1.87 -8.49 -13.02
N VAL A 429 2.77 -8.63 -13.99
CA VAL A 429 3.84 -7.66 -14.25
C VAL A 429 4.06 -7.46 -15.74
N ARG A 430 4.26 -6.20 -16.13
CA ARG A 430 4.72 -5.82 -17.46
C ARG A 430 6.05 -5.05 -17.34
N PRO A 431 7.19 -5.68 -17.70
CA PRO A 431 8.50 -5.03 -17.64
C PRO A 431 8.55 -3.79 -18.56
N GLU A 432 9.31 -2.76 -18.18
CA GLU A 432 9.48 -1.60 -19.06
C GLU A 432 10.27 -1.98 -20.32
N ASN A 433 11.34 -2.75 -20.15
CA ASN A 433 12.21 -3.19 -21.23
C ASN A 433 12.74 -4.61 -20.96
N LYS A 434 13.38 -5.20 -21.97
CA LYS A 434 13.94 -6.56 -21.90
C LYS A 434 14.99 -6.71 -20.79
N LEU A 435 15.73 -5.66 -20.47
CA LEU A 435 16.73 -5.69 -19.40
C LEU A 435 16.09 -5.86 -18.03
N GLN A 436 14.95 -5.23 -17.79
CA GLN A 436 14.19 -5.40 -16.55
C GLN A 436 13.68 -6.83 -16.34
N MET A 437 13.53 -7.63 -17.40
CA MET A 437 13.21 -9.06 -17.26
C MET A 437 14.29 -9.81 -16.47
N ARG A 438 15.53 -9.33 -16.39
CA ARG A 438 16.56 -9.92 -15.53
C ARG A 438 16.21 -9.86 -14.04
N LYS A 439 15.38 -8.92 -13.60
CA LYS A 439 14.90 -8.87 -12.20
C LYS A 439 14.06 -10.10 -11.84
N LEU A 440 13.45 -10.75 -12.84
CA LEU A 440 12.68 -11.98 -12.64
C LEU A 440 13.54 -13.12 -12.10
N ASN A 441 14.86 -13.11 -12.35
CA ASN A 441 15.78 -14.09 -11.77
C ASN A 441 15.80 -14.03 -10.23
N GLY A 442 15.57 -12.86 -9.62
CA GLY A 442 15.44 -12.74 -8.16
C GLY A 442 14.02 -13.00 -7.64
N GLN A 443 13.03 -12.99 -8.52
CA GLN A 443 11.61 -13.06 -8.16
C GLN A 443 10.99 -14.42 -8.41
N CYS A 444 11.49 -15.21 -9.35
CA CYS A 444 10.90 -16.49 -9.73
C CYS A 444 11.91 -17.63 -9.55
N ASP A 445 11.45 -18.74 -8.98
CA ASP A 445 12.25 -19.96 -8.87
C ASP A 445 12.29 -20.69 -10.22
N THR A 446 11.15 -20.76 -10.91
CA THR A 446 11.00 -21.28 -12.28
C THR A 446 10.42 -20.20 -13.20
N VAL A 447 10.89 -20.13 -14.45
CA VAL A 447 10.27 -19.29 -15.48
C VAL A 447 9.74 -20.18 -16.61
N MET A 448 8.49 -19.96 -16.99
CA MET A 448 7.77 -20.80 -17.94
C MET A 448 7.22 -19.98 -19.12
N VAL A 449 7.12 -20.62 -20.29
CA VAL A 449 6.44 -20.10 -21.50
C VAL A 449 5.41 -21.09 -22.03
N GLY A 450 4.53 -20.62 -22.90
CA GLY A 450 3.48 -21.41 -23.56
C GLY A 450 2.10 -21.14 -22.93
N SER A 451 0.98 -21.58 -23.51
CA SER A 451 0.86 -22.57 -24.60
C SER A 451 0.75 -21.96 -26.01
N ASP A 452 0.80 -20.63 -26.17
CA ASP A 452 0.42 -20.02 -27.45
C ASP A 452 1.43 -20.21 -28.62
N GLN A 453 1.08 -19.72 -29.82
CA GLN A 453 1.94 -19.68 -31.01
C GLN A 453 3.07 -18.67 -30.82
N ILE A 454 4.13 -19.08 -30.13
CA ILE A 454 5.22 -18.21 -29.70
C ILE A 454 6.59 -18.56 -30.33
N TRP A 455 6.70 -19.70 -31.04
CA TRP A 455 7.96 -20.17 -31.63
C TRP A 455 7.93 -20.12 -33.16
N HIS A 456 7.62 -18.95 -33.73
CA HIS A 456 7.67 -18.73 -35.18
C HIS A 456 8.57 -17.52 -35.53
N PRO A 457 9.47 -17.60 -36.52
CA PRO A 457 10.44 -16.53 -36.85
C PRO A 457 9.84 -15.14 -37.10
N GLU A 458 8.67 -15.08 -37.72
CA GLU A 458 7.93 -13.82 -37.96
C GLU A 458 7.57 -13.08 -36.65
N LEU A 459 7.51 -13.77 -35.52
CA LEU A 459 7.20 -13.22 -34.20
C LEU A 459 8.47 -12.91 -33.38
N ASP A 460 9.62 -13.49 -33.73
CA ASP A 460 10.88 -13.28 -33.01
C ASP A 460 11.32 -11.81 -33.05
N ALA A 461 11.21 -11.15 -34.21
CA ALA A 461 11.63 -9.75 -34.39
C ALA A 461 10.71 -8.75 -33.66
N PRO A 462 9.36 -8.84 -33.74
CA PRO A 462 8.47 -7.97 -32.98
C PRO A 462 8.56 -8.12 -31.46
N PHE A 463 8.80 -9.35 -30.97
CA PHE A 463 8.79 -9.65 -29.53
C PHE A 463 10.20 -9.69 -28.90
N GLY A 464 11.25 -9.73 -29.71
CA GLY A 464 12.63 -9.74 -29.23
C GLY A 464 13.01 -11.03 -28.52
N GLU A 465 12.62 -12.20 -29.04
CA GLU A 465 13.07 -13.54 -28.59
C GLU A 465 12.72 -13.91 -27.12
N ILE A 466 11.88 -13.13 -26.46
CA ILE A 466 11.53 -13.32 -25.04
C ILE A 466 10.91 -14.69 -24.74
N PHE A 467 10.26 -15.29 -25.73
CA PHE A 467 9.60 -16.60 -25.64
C PHE A 467 10.58 -17.77 -25.67
N TYR A 468 11.88 -17.49 -25.85
CA TYR A 468 12.96 -18.42 -25.59
C TYR A 468 13.69 -18.11 -24.27
N LEU A 469 13.11 -17.23 -23.43
CA LEU A 469 13.59 -16.84 -22.10
C LEU A 469 15.06 -16.40 -22.11
N ASP A 470 15.42 -15.63 -23.14
CA ASP A 470 16.82 -15.31 -23.41
C ASP A 470 17.44 -14.37 -22.35
N ALA A 471 16.62 -13.49 -21.75
CA ALA A 471 16.96 -12.61 -20.64
C ALA A 471 16.99 -13.30 -19.25
N ILE A 472 16.51 -14.54 -19.14
CA ILE A 472 16.51 -15.31 -17.89
C ILE A 472 17.84 -16.07 -17.78
N HIS A 473 18.44 -16.10 -16.60
CA HIS A 473 19.75 -16.70 -16.37
C HIS A 473 19.78 -18.21 -16.65
N THR A 474 20.96 -18.75 -16.99
CA THR A 474 21.12 -20.18 -17.32
C THR A 474 20.96 -21.12 -16.12
N ASP A 475 21.13 -20.62 -14.90
CA ASP A 475 20.95 -21.35 -13.65
C ASP A 475 19.48 -21.51 -13.23
N LYS A 476 18.58 -20.72 -13.82
CA LYS A 476 17.15 -20.82 -13.57
C LYS A 476 16.51 -21.96 -14.33
N ARG A 477 15.54 -22.62 -13.68
CA ARG A 477 14.68 -23.60 -14.31
C ARG A 477 13.82 -22.93 -15.36
N LYS A 478 13.88 -23.45 -16.58
CA LYS A 478 13.13 -22.94 -17.74
C LYS A 478 12.26 -24.04 -18.30
N ILE A 479 10.96 -23.80 -18.37
CA ILE A 479 10.00 -24.78 -18.86
C ILE A 479 9.22 -24.18 -20.02
N ALA A 480 8.98 -24.95 -21.06
CA ALA A 480 7.96 -24.65 -22.05
C ALA A 480 6.84 -25.67 -21.89
N TYR A 481 5.63 -25.19 -21.58
CA TYR A 481 4.45 -26.05 -21.52
C TYR A 481 3.58 -25.82 -22.75
N ALA A 482 3.35 -26.87 -23.53
CA ALA A 482 2.44 -26.87 -24.67
C ALA A 482 2.71 -25.71 -25.67
N ALA A 483 3.97 -25.28 -25.82
CA ALA A 483 4.34 -24.21 -26.74
C ALA A 483 4.07 -24.60 -28.20
N SER A 484 3.90 -23.62 -29.08
CA SER A 484 3.44 -23.87 -30.45
C SER A 484 4.22 -23.07 -31.48
N PHE A 485 4.57 -23.76 -32.57
CA PHE A 485 5.10 -23.20 -33.82
C PHE A 485 3.96 -22.71 -34.72
N GLY A 486 2.77 -23.29 -34.58
CA GLY A 486 1.57 -22.95 -35.36
C GLY A 486 1.61 -23.39 -36.82
N ARG A 487 2.72 -24.01 -37.26
CA ARG A 487 3.00 -24.48 -38.62
C ARG A 487 3.79 -25.80 -38.57
N GLU A 488 3.75 -26.57 -39.65
CA GLU A 488 4.55 -27.80 -39.82
C GLU A 488 6.02 -27.54 -40.19
N TYR A 489 6.38 -26.28 -40.36
CA TYR A 489 7.70 -25.85 -40.80
C TYR A 489 8.18 -24.65 -40.00
N TRP A 490 9.49 -24.42 -40.03
CA TRP A 490 10.15 -23.24 -39.47
C TRP A 490 11.06 -22.60 -40.52
N GLN A 491 10.84 -21.32 -40.85
CA GLN A 491 11.49 -20.61 -41.97
C GLN A 491 12.35 -19.42 -41.50
N GLY A 492 13.38 -19.68 -40.68
CA GLY A 492 14.37 -18.67 -40.32
C GLY A 492 15.73 -18.89 -41.00
N SER A 493 16.60 -17.90 -40.92
CA SER A 493 17.96 -17.97 -41.45
C SER A 493 18.81 -19.02 -40.71
N PRO A 494 19.93 -19.51 -41.29
CA PRO A 494 20.84 -20.42 -40.61
C PRO A 494 21.38 -19.85 -39.28
N GLU A 495 21.55 -18.53 -39.19
CA GLU A 495 21.99 -17.85 -37.97
C GLU A 495 20.89 -17.84 -36.90
N GLN A 496 19.66 -17.49 -37.29
CA GLN A 496 18.50 -17.58 -36.40
C GLN A 496 18.30 -19.01 -35.89
N ARG A 497 18.45 -20.02 -36.76
CA ARG A 497 18.32 -21.43 -36.38
C ARG A 497 19.33 -21.81 -35.29
N ARG A 498 20.61 -21.43 -35.45
CA ARG A 498 21.64 -21.69 -34.43
C ARG A 498 21.34 -20.99 -33.12
N LYS A 499 20.86 -19.74 -33.19
CA LYS A 499 20.48 -18.97 -32.00
C LYS A 499 19.31 -19.63 -31.25
N VAL A 500 18.24 -19.99 -31.96
CA VAL A 500 17.07 -20.67 -31.37
C VAL A 500 17.45 -22.04 -30.82
N ALA A 501 18.28 -22.82 -31.53
CA ALA A 501 18.80 -24.09 -31.01
C ALA A 501 19.56 -23.90 -29.69
N TYR A 502 20.45 -22.91 -29.62
CA TYR A 502 21.14 -22.57 -28.38
C TYR A 502 20.15 -22.17 -27.27
N LEU A 503 19.19 -21.29 -27.55
CA LEU A 503 18.24 -20.83 -26.54
C LEU A 503 17.32 -21.95 -26.03
N LEU A 504 16.77 -22.79 -26.92
CA LEU A 504 15.94 -23.94 -26.55
C LEU A 504 16.74 -24.99 -25.77
N SER A 505 18.02 -25.19 -26.06
CA SER A 505 18.87 -26.10 -25.28
C SER A 505 19.05 -25.68 -23.81
N ARG A 506 18.75 -24.42 -23.47
CA ARG A 506 18.77 -23.91 -22.09
C ARG A 506 17.52 -24.29 -21.31
N PHE A 507 16.47 -24.82 -21.95
CA PHE A 507 15.29 -25.27 -21.23
C PHE A 507 15.57 -26.56 -20.46
N SER A 508 14.99 -26.67 -19.27
CA SER A 508 15.04 -27.86 -18.44
C SER A 508 14.07 -28.93 -18.95
N ALA A 509 12.92 -28.49 -19.46
CA ALA A 509 11.90 -29.34 -20.05
C ALA A 509 11.13 -28.57 -21.12
N VAL A 510 10.82 -29.25 -22.22
CA VAL A 510 10.05 -28.68 -23.34
C VAL A 510 8.89 -29.61 -23.66
N SER A 511 7.69 -29.04 -23.77
CA SER A 511 6.55 -29.68 -24.39
C SER A 511 5.86 -28.76 -25.39
N VAL A 512 5.19 -29.39 -26.35
CA VAL A 512 4.52 -28.76 -27.48
C VAL A 512 3.13 -29.34 -27.66
N ARG A 513 2.19 -28.56 -28.22
CA ARG A 513 0.79 -28.99 -28.39
C ARG A 513 0.47 -29.62 -29.75
N GLU A 514 1.42 -29.59 -30.69
CA GLU A 514 1.28 -30.22 -32.00
C GLU A 514 2.38 -31.26 -32.26
N LYS A 515 2.01 -32.38 -32.89
CA LYS A 515 2.93 -33.47 -33.22
C LYS A 515 4.07 -33.02 -34.13
N SER A 516 3.81 -32.12 -35.09
CA SER A 516 4.85 -31.55 -35.94
C SER A 516 5.88 -30.74 -35.15
N GLY A 517 5.46 -30.06 -34.07
CA GLY A 517 6.35 -29.32 -33.18
C GLY A 517 7.38 -30.22 -32.51
N GLN A 518 7.00 -31.44 -32.15
CA GLN A 518 7.93 -32.42 -31.56
C GLN A 518 9.04 -32.78 -32.54
N SER A 519 8.68 -33.04 -33.81
CA SER A 519 9.67 -33.28 -34.88
C SER A 519 10.55 -32.06 -35.14
N LEU A 520 9.98 -30.85 -35.20
CA LEU A 520 10.75 -29.62 -35.41
C LEU A 520 11.79 -29.39 -34.29
N CYS A 521 11.41 -29.60 -33.03
CA CYS A 521 12.33 -29.52 -31.89
C CYS A 521 13.52 -30.47 -32.04
N ALA A 522 13.27 -31.74 -32.40
CA ALA A 522 14.31 -32.74 -32.56
C ALA A 522 15.20 -32.47 -33.79
N ASP A 523 14.59 -32.30 -34.97
CA ASP A 523 15.29 -32.27 -36.25
C ASP A 523 16.02 -30.95 -36.52
N LEU A 524 15.42 -29.82 -36.11
CA LEU A 524 15.99 -28.51 -36.40
C LEU A 524 16.87 -27.98 -35.27
N PHE A 525 16.50 -28.26 -34.02
CA PHE A 525 17.09 -27.62 -32.84
C PHE A 525 17.82 -28.59 -31.91
N GLY A 526 17.69 -29.90 -32.11
CA GLY A 526 18.36 -30.91 -31.27
C GLY A 526 17.79 -31.00 -29.85
N VAL A 527 16.53 -30.61 -29.65
CA VAL A 527 15.86 -30.59 -28.34
C VAL A 527 14.74 -31.61 -28.32
N GLN A 528 14.67 -32.41 -27.26
CA GLN A 528 13.56 -33.35 -27.07
C GLN A 528 12.36 -32.60 -26.48
N ALA A 529 11.22 -32.71 -27.15
CA ALA A 529 9.96 -32.12 -26.71
C ALA A 529 8.90 -33.21 -26.51
N GLU A 530 8.12 -33.11 -25.45
CA GLU A 530 6.95 -33.97 -25.22
C GLU A 530 5.72 -33.39 -25.92
N TRP A 531 4.93 -34.24 -26.58
CA TRP A 531 3.63 -33.83 -27.10
C TRP A 531 2.57 -33.92 -26.00
N VAL A 532 1.95 -32.79 -25.67
CA VAL A 532 0.98 -32.66 -24.55
C VAL A 532 -0.30 -31.94 -25.00
N LEU A 533 -1.33 -31.98 -24.16
CA LEU A 533 -2.57 -31.24 -24.38
C LEU A 533 -2.43 -29.74 -24.08
N ASP A 534 -3.27 -28.94 -24.75
CA ASP A 534 -3.47 -27.53 -24.42
C ASP A 534 -3.98 -27.37 -22.98
N PRO A 535 -3.55 -26.34 -22.22
CA PRO A 535 -3.96 -26.09 -20.84
C PRO A 535 -5.48 -26.07 -20.61
N LEU A 536 -6.27 -25.71 -21.63
CA LEU A 536 -7.74 -25.75 -21.53
C LEU A 536 -8.28 -27.14 -21.13
N PHE A 537 -7.64 -28.21 -21.60
CA PHE A 537 -8.05 -29.58 -21.26
C PHE A 537 -7.54 -30.04 -19.90
N LEU A 538 -6.54 -29.35 -19.34
CA LEU A 538 -6.00 -29.64 -18.02
C LEU A 538 -6.81 -28.93 -16.93
N CYS A 539 -7.27 -27.71 -17.21
CA CYS A 539 -8.01 -26.87 -16.28
C CYS A 539 -9.26 -27.56 -15.73
N ASP A 540 -9.46 -27.46 -14.41
CA ASP A 540 -10.64 -28.01 -13.75
C ASP A 540 -11.91 -27.36 -14.31
N SER A 541 -12.89 -28.19 -14.68
CA SER A 541 -14.17 -27.75 -15.24
C SER A 541 -14.92 -26.75 -14.35
N LYS A 542 -14.64 -26.73 -13.03
CA LYS A 542 -15.24 -25.78 -12.09
C LYS A 542 -14.91 -24.33 -12.47
N HIS A 543 -13.67 -24.07 -12.90
CA HIS A 543 -13.20 -22.73 -13.23
C HIS A 543 -13.86 -22.24 -14.52
N ILE A 544 -13.83 -23.06 -15.56
CA ILE A 544 -14.41 -22.73 -16.88
C ILE A 544 -15.93 -22.54 -16.76
N SER A 545 -16.58 -23.40 -15.97
CA SER A 545 -18.01 -23.30 -15.70
C SER A 545 -18.34 -22.02 -14.93
N ALA A 546 -17.57 -21.66 -13.90
CA ALA A 546 -17.76 -20.40 -13.17
C ALA A 546 -17.62 -19.17 -14.08
N LEU A 547 -16.76 -19.22 -15.08
CA LEU A 547 -16.59 -18.16 -16.08
C LEU A 547 -17.82 -18.07 -17.01
N ALA A 548 -18.36 -19.20 -17.45
CA ALA A 548 -19.57 -19.26 -18.28
C ALA A 548 -20.81 -18.65 -17.58
N HIS A 549 -20.97 -18.87 -16.28
CA HIS A 549 -22.10 -18.35 -15.49
C HIS A 549 -22.10 -16.83 -15.34
N GLN A 550 -20.96 -16.17 -15.61
CA GLN A 550 -20.83 -14.71 -15.54
C GLN A 550 -21.17 -14.02 -16.86
N GLY A 551 -21.36 -14.79 -17.94
CA GLY A 551 -21.78 -14.28 -19.23
C GLY A 551 -23.17 -13.64 -19.19
N LYS A 552 -23.41 -12.71 -20.10
CA LYS A 552 -24.62 -11.89 -20.20
C LYS A 552 -25.32 -12.01 -21.55
N LEU A 553 -24.90 -12.96 -22.38
CA LEU A 553 -25.58 -13.24 -23.64
C LEU A 553 -26.93 -13.92 -23.37
N ASP A 554 -27.90 -13.58 -24.20
CA ASP A 554 -29.21 -14.26 -24.27
C ASP A 554 -29.06 -15.51 -25.14
N VAL A 555 -28.55 -16.59 -24.55
CA VAL A 555 -28.27 -17.86 -25.22
C VAL A 555 -28.79 -19.04 -24.39
N ASP A 556 -29.26 -20.07 -25.09
CA ASP A 556 -29.88 -21.27 -24.52
C ASP A 556 -29.83 -22.46 -25.49
N GLU A 557 -30.48 -23.57 -25.14
CA GLU A 557 -30.60 -24.77 -26.00
C GLU A 557 -31.43 -24.54 -27.29
N GLY A 558 -31.98 -23.34 -27.50
CA GLY A 558 -32.56 -22.89 -28.78
C GLY A 558 -31.56 -22.18 -29.70
N THR A 559 -30.27 -22.18 -29.34
CA THR A 559 -29.22 -21.37 -29.99
C THR A 559 -28.18 -22.22 -30.72
N LEU A 560 -27.76 -21.74 -31.90
CA LEU A 560 -26.56 -22.18 -32.62
C LEU A 560 -25.44 -21.19 -32.31
N GLY A 561 -24.51 -21.62 -31.48
CA GLY A 561 -23.34 -20.82 -31.09
C GLY A 561 -22.28 -20.85 -32.18
N ALA A 562 -21.63 -19.72 -32.42
CA ALA A 562 -20.48 -19.67 -33.29
C ALA A 562 -19.38 -18.77 -32.78
N TYR A 563 -18.15 -19.22 -33.02
CA TYR A 563 -16.96 -18.39 -32.86
C TYR A 563 -16.14 -18.42 -34.14
N LEU A 564 -16.10 -17.28 -34.82
CA LEU A 564 -15.47 -17.13 -36.13
C LEU A 564 -14.38 -16.06 -36.08
N LEU A 565 -13.14 -16.47 -36.30
CA LEU A 565 -11.95 -15.62 -36.28
C LEU A 565 -11.96 -14.62 -37.44
N ASP A 566 -12.26 -15.12 -38.64
CA ASP A 566 -12.31 -14.32 -39.85
C ASP A 566 -13.73 -14.40 -40.41
N LEU A 567 -14.64 -13.56 -39.89
CA LEU A 567 -16.04 -13.55 -40.34
C LEU A 567 -16.14 -13.05 -41.78
N ASP A 568 -16.73 -13.86 -42.66
CA ASP A 568 -16.99 -13.53 -44.05
C ASP A 568 -18.40 -13.97 -44.47
N GLU A 569 -18.86 -13.51 -45.63
CA GLU A 569 -20.20 -13.84 -46.14
C GLU A 569 -20.44 -15.33 -46.37
N LYS A 570 -19.40 -16.10 -46.74
CA LYS A 570 -19.53 -17.54 -47.00
C LYS A 570 -19.81 -18.28 -45.71
N LYS A 571 -19.07 -17.95 -44.64
CA LYS A 571 -19.29 -18.49 -43.30
C LYS A 571 -20.64 -18.08 -42.71
N VAL A 572 -21.05 -16.82 -42.89
CA VAL A 572 -22.38 -16.38 -42.48
C VAL A 572 -23.47 -17.17 -43.20
N ARG A 573 -23.39 -17.34 -44.53
CA ARG A 573 -24.38 -18.14 -45.27
C ARG A 573 -24.43 -19.60 -44.83
N ALA A 574 -23.27 -20.22 -44.60
CA ALA A 574 -23.19 -21.60 -44.11
C ALA A 574 -23.83 -21.72 -42.70
N LEU A 575 -23.55 -20.77 -41.82
CA LEU A 575 -24.11 -20.71 -40.48
C LEU A 575 -25.64 -20.50 -40.52
N SER A 576 -26.13 -19.58 -41.34
CA SER A 576 -27.58 -19.36 -41.53
C SER A 576 -28.27 -20.62 -42.05
N PHE A 577 -27.67 -21.33 -43.01
CA PHE A 577 -28.19 -22.61 -43.50
C PHE A 577 -28.31 -23.66 -42.39
N ALA A 578 -27.29 -23.81 -41.55
CA ALA A 578 -27.34 -24.74 -40.42
C ALA A 578 -28.38 -24.32 -39.37
N ALA A 579 -28.44 -23.03 -39.04
CA ALA A 579 -29.40 -22.47 -38.10
C ALA A 579 -30.86 -22.71 -38.56
N GLU A 580 -31.15 -22.45 -39.83
CA GLU A 580 -32.48 -22.72 -40.43
C GLU A 580 -32.82 -24.21 -40.42
N LYS A 581 -31.88 -25.08 -40.84
CA LYS A 581 -32.10 -26.52 -40.91
C LYS A 581 -32.33 -27.16 -39.53
N MET A 582 -31.74 -26.59 -38.48
CA MET A 582 -31.90 -27.04 -37.10
C MET A 582 -32.99 -26.28 -36.33
N ALA A 583 -33.62 -25.27 -36.94
CA ALA A 583 -34.54 -24.34 -36.28
C ALA A 583 -33.96 -23.66 -35.02
N LEU A 584 -32.68 -23.27 -35.08
CA LEU A 584 -31.95 -22.60 -34.00
C LEU A 584 -31.70 -21.12 -34.32
N LYS A 585 -31.56 -20.29 -33.28
CA LYS A 585 -31.17 -18.89 -33.43
C LYS A 585 -29.64 -18.75 -33.47
N PRO A 586 -29.06 -18.03 -34.42
CA PRO A 586 -27.61 -17.85 -34.49
C PRO A 586 -27.09 -16.86 -33.43
N SER A 587 -26.03 -17.26 -32.70
CA SER A 587 -25.30 -16.43 -31.73
C SER A 587 -23.81 -16.44 -32.05
N ILE A 588 -23.29 -15.35 -32.60
CA ILE A 588 -21.99 -15.27 -33.26
C ILE A 588 -21.08 -14.32 -32.47
N VAL A 589 -19.98 -14.86 -31.96
CA VAL A 589 -18.86 -14.07 -31.43
C VAL A 589 -17.73 -14.10 -32.47
N THR A 590 -17.03 -12.97 -32.68
CA THR A 590 -15.94 -12.88 -33.66
C THR A 590 -14.66 -12.32 -33.05
N ASP A 591 -13.53 -12.50 -33.73
CA ASP A 591 -12.25 -11.89 -33.32
C ASP A 591 -12.37 -10.35 -33.25
N ALA A 592 -11.72 -9.75 -32.25
CA ALA A 592 -11.85 -8.32 -31.95
C ALA A 592 -11.20 -7.42 -33.02
N PHE A 593 -10.32 -7.97 -33.86
CA PHE A 593 -9.34 -7.20 -34.64
C PHE A 593 -9.72 -6.79 -36.08
N LYS A 594 -10.79 -7.29 -36.69
CA LYS A 594 -11.02 -7.05 -38.14
C LYS A 594 -12.32 -6.31 -38.49
N GLY A 595 -12.24 -4.99 -38.62
CA GLY A 595 -12.94 -4.11 -39.59
C GLY A 595 -14.48 -4.15 -39.71
N GLU A 596 -15.08 -3.09 -40.25
CA GLU A 596 -16.51 -3.03 -40.58
C GLU A 596 -16.79 -3.77 -41.90
N GLY A 597 -17.86 -4.57 -41.93
CA GLY A 597 -18.30 -5.28 -43.13
C GLY A 597 -19.74 -5.78 -42.97
N ALA A 598 -20.43 -6.02 -44.09
CA ALA A 598 -21.84 -6.43 -44.10
C ALA A 598 -22.10 -7.69 -43.25
N ALA A 599 -21.15 -8.63 -43.21
CA ALA A 599 -21.22 -9.82 -42.38
C ALA A 599 -21.33 -9.51 -40.87
N ARG A 600 -20.73 -8.43 -40.38
CA ARG A 600 -20.82 -8.00 -38.97
C ARG A 600 -22.13 -7.29 -38.62
N GLN A 601 -22.93 -6.90 -39.62
CA GLN A 601 -24.27 -6.35 -39.42
C GLN A 601 -25.33 -7.45 -39.23
N HIS A 602 -24.94 -8.73 -39.31
CA HIS A 602 -25.84 -9.83 -39.07
C HIS A 602 -26.39 -9.77 -37.63
N PRO A 603 -27.71 -9.92 -37.41
CA PRO A 603 -28.35 -9.66 -36.12
C PRO A 603 -27.89 -10.60 -34.99
N GLY A 604 -27.36 -11.77 -35.34
CA GLY A 604 -26.77 -12.71 -34.39
C GLY A 604 -25.35 -12.36 -33.92
N VAL A 605 -24.71 -11.28 -34.43
CA VAL A 605 -23.34 -10.92 -34.06
C VAL A 605 -23.31 -10.10 -32.77
N HIS A 606 -22.57 -10.59 -31.77
CA HIS A 606 -22.37 -9.91 -30.49
C HIS A 606 -21.14 -9.01 -30.54
N VAL A 607 -21.36 -7.72 -30.74
CA VAL A 607 -20.29 -6.71 -30.75
C VAL A 607 -19.80 -6.45 -29.33
N GLY A 608 -18.49 -6.58 -29.11
CA GLY A 608 -17.88 -6.27 -27.82
C GLY A 608 -18.16 -7.31 -26.72
N ALA A 609 -18.50 -8.54 -27.10
CA ALA A 609 -18.59 -9.67 -26.18
C ALA A 609 -17.31 -9.76 -25.32
N ARG A 610 -17.48 -10.12 -24.04
CA ARG A 610 -16.38 -10.37 -23.11
C ARG A 610 -16.01 -11.85 -23.10
N MET A 611 -14.92 -12.20 -22.42
CA MET A 611 -14.49 -13.59 -22.28
C MET A 611 -15.59 -14.48 -21.69
N GLU A 612 -16.30 -13.96 -20.69
CA GLU A 612 -17.41 -14.63 -20.02
C GLU A 612 -18.56 -14.93 -21.00
N ASP A 613 -18.91 -13.96 -21.84
CA ASP A 613 -19.90 -14.08 -22.91
C ASP A 613 -19.48 -15.13 -23.95
N TRP A 614 -18.20 -15.10 -24.34
CA TRP A 614 -17.64 -16.04 -25.30
C TRP A 614 -17.73 -17.48 -24.79
N VAL A 615 -17.33 -17.74 -23.54
CA VAL A 615 -17.42 -19.07 -22.91
C VAL A 615 -18.89 -19.49 -22.73
N GLN A 616 -19.77 -18.58 -22.29
CA GLN A 616 -21.20 -18.85 -22.17
C GLN A 616 -21.82 -19.30 -23.50
N ASN A 617 -21.42 -18.68 -24.62
CA ASN A 617 -21.92 -19.02 -25.94
C ASN A 617 -21.67 -20.49 -26.30
N PHE A 618 -20.54 -21.08 -25.88
CA PHE A 618 -20.31 -22.52 -26.03
C PHE A 618 -21.09 -23.31 -24.99
N ALA A 619 -21.05 -22.92 -23.72
CA ALA A 619 -21.65 -23.69 -22.63
C ALA A 619 -23.17 -23.91 -22.81
N GLN A 620 -23.88 -22.92 -23.35
CA GLN A 620 -25.35 -22.91 -23.38
C GLN A 620 -25.95 -23.21 -24.76
N SER A 621 -25.19 -23.09 -25.84
CA SER A 621 -25.71 -23.37 -27.20
C SER A 621 -26.00 -24.86 -27.41
N ARG A 622 -26.98 -25.19 -28.26
CA ARG A 622 -27.31 -26.57 -28.63
C ARG A 622 -26.31 -27.20 -29.59
N PHE A 623 -25.76 -26.38 -30.49
CA PHE A 623 -24.81 -26.79 -31.53
C PHE A 623 -23.79 -25.66 -31.76
N VAL A 624 -22.57 -26.02 -32.15
CA VAL A 624 -21.47 -25.06 -32.34
C VAL A 624 -20.89 -25.12 -33.75
N ILE A 625 -20.62 -23.95 -34.37
CA ILE A 625 -19.79 -23.84 -35.58
C ILE A 625 -18.61 -22.92 -35.30
N THR A 626 -17.39 -23.37 -35.60
CA THR A 626 -16.19 -22.57 -35.33
C THR A 626 -15.10 -22.78 -36.37
N ASP A 627 -14.29 -21.76 -36.62
CA ASP A 627 -13.06 -21.84 -37.41
C ASP A 627 -11.80 -21.64 -36.55
N SER A 628 -11.97 -21.76 -35.22
CA SER A 628 -10.93 -21.54 -34.22
C SER A 628 -10.52 -22.84 -33.54
N PHE A 629 -9.21 -23.01 -33.34
CA PHE A 629 -8.67 -24.13 -32.58
C PHE A 629 -9.22 -24.13 -31.15
N HIS A 630 -9.11 -23.00 -30.44
CA HIS A 630 -9.65 -22.89 -29.08
C HIS A 630 -11.19 -22.98 -29.06
N GLY A 631 -11.88 -22.50 -30.10
CA GLY A 631 -13.33 -22.72 -30.23
C GLY A 631 -13.69 -24.21 -30.35
N THR A 632 -12.86 -24.99 -31.05
CA THR A 632 -13.01 -26.45 -31.15
C THR A 632 -12.77 -27.11 -29.80
N CYS A 633 -11.73 -26.68 -29.06
CA CYS A 633 -11.49 -27.16 -27.70
C CYS A 633 -12.68 -26.90 -26.78
N MET A 634 -13.27 -25.69 -26.82
CA MET A 634 -14.44 -25.33 -26.01
C MET A 634 -15.66 -26.18 -26.34
N ALA A 635 -15.91 -26.46 -27.62
CA ALA A 635 -17.02 -27.32 -28.03
C ALA A 635 -16.87 -28.75 -27.49
N ILE A 636 -15.64 -29.30 -27.52
CA ILE A 636 -15.33 -30.61 -26.95
C ILE A 636 -15.50 -30.59 -25.43
N LEU A 637 -14.96 -29.58 -24.74
CA LEU A 637 -15.01 -29.44 -23.28
C LEU A 637 -16.44 -29.37 -22.72
N PHE A 638 -17.35 -28.69 -23.43
CA PHE A 638 -18.76 -28.59 -23.04
C PHE A 638 -19.65 -29.67 -23.64
N HIS A 639 -19.07 -30.69 -24.28
CA HIS A 639 -19.78 -31.77 -24.96
C HIS A 639 -20.84 -31.27 -25.96
N LYS A 640 -20.54 -30.18 -26.66
CA LYS A 640 -21.45 -29.60 -27.66
C LYS A 640 -21.21 -30.23 -29.02
N PRO A 641 -22.25 -30.76 -29.70
CA PRO A 641 -22.12 -31.16 -31.09
C PRO A 641 -21.64 -29.98 -31.94
N PHE A 642 -20.61 -30.20 -32.76
CA PHE A 642 -19.96 -29.10 -33.46
C PHE A 642 -19.52 -29.42 -34.89
N ILE A 643 -19.21 -28.39 -35.65
CA ILE A 643 -18.47 -28.46 -36.93
C ILE A 643 -17.32 -27.45 -36.87
N ALA A 644 -16.12 -27.93 -37.14
CA ALA A 644 -14.91 -27.11 -37.26
C ALA A 644 -14.61 -26.83 -38.74
N ILE A 645 -14.36 -25.58 -39.08
CA ILE A 645 -13.96 -25.14 -40.42
C ILE A 645 -12.46 -24.87 -40.40
N VAL A 646 -11.68 -25.50 -41.28
CA VAL A 646 -10.24 -25.30 -41.32
C VAL A 646 -9.90 -23.84 -41.66
N ASN A 647 -9.09 -23.20 -40.82
CA ASN A 647 -8.52 -21.89 -41.11
C ASN A 647 -7.04 -22.04 -41.52
N GLN A 648 -6.82 -22.19 -42.83
CA GLN A 648 -5.50 -22.44 -43.43
C GLN A 648 -4.46 -21.36 -43.06
N GLY A 649 -4.88 -20.09 -42.96
CA GLY A 649 -4.00 -18.97 -42.60
C GLY A 649 -3.67 -18.88 -41.11
N ARG A 650 -4.37 -19.63 -40.25
CA ARG A 650 -4.22 -19.56 -38.77
C ARG A 650 -3.86 -20.90 -38.13
N GLY A 651 -3.16 -21.78 -38.87
CA GLY A 651 -2.52 -22.99 -38.32
C GLY A 651 -3.44 -24.21 -38.28
N ALA A 652 -3.68 -24.80 -39.46
CA ALA A 652 -4.53 -25.98 -39.67
C ALA A 652 -4.01 -27.26 -38.97
N THR A 653 -2.69 -27.44 -38.85
CA THR A 653 -2.05 -28.62 -38.25
C THR A 653 -2.57 -28.98 -36.86
N ARG A 654 -2.96 -27.96 -36.08
CA ARG A 654 -3.49 -28.14 -34.72
C ARG A 654 -4.88 -28.77 -34.73
N PHE A 655 -5.72 -28.44 -35.71
CA PHE A 655 -7.03 -29.08 -35.88
C PHE A 655 -6.87 -30.55 -36.23
N TYR A 656 -6.03 -30.86 -37.22
CA TYR A 656 -5.79 -32.24 -37.63
C TYR A 656 -5.25 -33.08 -36.47
N SER A 657 -4.22 -32.58 -35.77
CA SER A 657 -3.60 -33.30 -34.65
C SER A 657 -4.63 -33.62 -33.54
N LEU A 658 -5.42 -32.62 -33.12
CA LEU A 658 -6.40 -32.80 -32.04
C LEU A 658 -7.57 -33.70 -32.43
N LEU A 659 -8.19 -33.46 -33.59
CA LEU A 659 -9.39 -34.18 -34.00
C LEU A 659 -9.08 -35.61 -34.46
N GLU A 660 -7.90 -35.86 -35.06
CA GLU A 660 -7.45 -37.22 -35.33
C GLU A 660 -7.21 -37.98 -34.02
N GLN A 661 -6.53 -37.36 -33.06
CA GLN A 661 -6.25 -37.94 -31.74
C GLN A 661 -7.53 -38.34 -31.01
N LEU A 662 -8.57 -37.49 -31.04
CA LEU A 662 -9.84 -37.77 -30.36
C LEU A 662 -10.83 -38.61 -31.20
N GLY A 663 -10.47 -38.97 -32.43
CA GLY A 663 -11.35 -39.70 -33.34
C GLY A 663 -12.56 -38.89 -33.85
N LEU A 664 -12.46 -37.54 -33.82
CA LEU A 664 -13.48 -36.59 -34.22
C LEU A 664 -13.20 -35.93 -35.58
N GLY A 665 -12.26 -36.46 -36.36
CA GLY A 665 -11.84 -35.90 -37.66
C GLY A 665 -12.97 -35.66 -38.66
N ALA A 666 -14.05 -36.46 -38.60
CA ALA A 666 -15.21 -36.28 -39.47
C ALA A 666 -15.97 -34.95 -39.27
N ARG A 667 -15.74 -34.25 -38.14
CA ARG A 667 -16.34 -32.96 -37.80
C ARG A 667 -15.56 -31.76 -38.36
N LEU A 668 -14.43 -32.00 -39.04
CA LEU A 668 -13.64 -30.98 -39.71
C LEU A 668 -14.03 -30.89 -41.20
N ILE A 669 -14.27 -29.68 -41.68
CA ILE A 669 -14.51 -29.39 -43.10
C ILE A 669 -13.50 -28.36 -43.62
N GLU A 670 -13.08 -28.48 -44.87
CA GLU A 670 -12.07 -27.57 -45.46
C GLU A 670 -12.66 -26.22 -45.83
N THR A 671 -13.92 -26.21 -46.28
CA THR A 671 -14.62 -25.01 -46.75
C THR A 671 -16.03 -24.89 -46.16
N PRO A 672 -16.52 -23.68 -45.85
CA PRO A 672 -17.89 -23.48 -45.34
C PRO A 672 -18.99 -24.06 -46.26
N GLU A 673 -18.76 -24.06 -47.57
CA GLU A 673 -19.72 -24.53 -48.57
C GLU A 673 -19.96 -26.06 -48.53
N GLU A 674 -19.03 -26.84 -47.99
CA GLU A 674 -19.22 -28.29 -47.81
C GLU A 674 -20.45 -28.60 -46.94
N LEU A 675 -20.80 -27.69 -46.03
CA LEU A 675 -21.94 -27.83 -45.12
C LEU A 675 -23.28 -28.01 -45.86
N TYR A 676 -23.43 -27.41 -47.04
CA TYR A 676 -24.65 -27.57 -47.86
C TYR A 676 -24.85 -29.01 -48.34
N SER A 677 -23.74 -29.72 -48.59
CA SER A 677 -23.73 -31.13 -49.02
C SER A 677 -23.59 -32.12 -47.87
N ARG A 678 -22.94 -31.70 -46.77
CA ARG A 678 -22.65 -32.49 -45.56
C ARG A 678 -23.61 -32.15 -44.41
N GLY A 679 -24.86 -31.85 -44.76
CA GLY A 679 -25.89 -31.56 -43.77
C GLY A 679 -26.27 -32.77 -42.90
N ASP A 680 -25.71 -33.95 -43.17
CA ASP A 680 -25.73 -35.13 -42.30
C ASP A 680 -24.95 -34.91 -41.00
N LEU A 681 -23.99 -33.97 -40.95
CA LEU A 681 -23.19 -33.68 -39.76
C LEU A 681 -23.92 -32.88 -38.66
N LEU A 682 -25.12 -32.37 -38.96
CA LEU A 682 -25.95 -31.60 -38.02
C LEU A 682 -26.71 -32.51 -37.05
N HIS A 683 -25.99 -33.39 -36.36
CA HIS A 683 -26.50 -34.32 -35.35
C HIS A 683 -25.58 -34.36 -34.12
N ASP A 684 -26.08 -34.97 -33.06
CA ASP A 684 -25.35 -35.18 -31.80
C ASP A 684 -24.09 -36.03 -31.99
N ILE A 685 -23.07 -35.79 -31.16
CA ILE A 685 -21.82 -36.55 -31.16
C ILE A 685 -21.82 -37.47 -29.94
N ASP A 686 -21.43 -38.74 -30.12
CA ASP A 686 -21.05 -39.59 -29.00
C ASP A 686 -19.60 -39.28 -28.59
N PHE A 687 -19.44 -38.59 -27.46
CA PHE A 687 -18.13 -38.21 -26.92
C PHE A 687 -17.44 -39.33 -26.13
N THR A 688 -18.08 -40.48 -25.89
CA THR A 688 -17.56 -41.54 -25.00
C THR A 688 -16.12 -41.94 -25.30
N LYS A 689 -15.79 -42.16 -26.59
CA LYS A 689 -14.43 -42.51 -27.01
C LYS A 689 -13.47 -41.32 -26.89
N ALA A 690 -13.93 -40.12 -27.24
CA ALA A 690 -13.13 -38.91 -27.16
C ALA A 690 -12.77 -38.59 -25.70
N ASP A 691 -13.72 -38.76 -24.76
CA ASP A 691 -13.51 -38.53 -23.33
C ASP A 691 -12.50 -39.50 -22.72
N GLN A 692 -12.58 -40.79 -23.08
CA GLN A 692 -11.60 -41.80 -22.64
C GLN A 692 -10.17 -41.42 -23.06
N VAL A 693 -9.99 -41.09 -24.34
CA VAL A 693 -8.69 -40.65 -24.86
C VAL A 693 -8.27 -39.33 -24.21
N LEU A 694 -9.18 -38.37 -24.08
CA LEU A 694 -8.87 -37.06 -23.50
C LEU A 694 -8.38 -37.19 -22.07
N GLU A 695 -9.00 -38.03 -21.24
CA GLU A 695 -8.60 -38.23 -19.86
C GLU A 695 -7.22 -38.90 -19.73
N GLU A 696 -6.93 -39.93 -20.54
CA GLU A 696 -5.60 -40.57 -20.59
C GLU A 696 -4.49 -39.54 -20.92
N TRP A 697 -4.77 -38.66 -21.89
CA TRP A 697 -3.83 -37.62 -22.29
C TRP A 697 -3.75 -36.47 -21.29
N ARG A 698 -4.84 -36.17 -20.58
CA ARG A 698 -4.88 -35.20 -19.48
C ARG A 698 -3.98 -35.66 -18.35
N GLU A 699 -4.12 -36.91 -17.91
CA GLU A 699 -3.28 -37.50 -16.88
C GLU A 699 -1.80 -37.47 -17.29
N ARG A 700 -1.48 -37.90 -18.52
CA ARG A 700 -0.11 -37.83 -19.05
C ARG A 700 0.45 -36.41 -19.04
N SER A 701 -0.33 -35.43 -19.49
CA SER A 701 0.11 -34.03 -19.58
C SER A 701 0.32 -33.42 -18.19
N LEU A 702 -0.57 -33.70 -17.23
CA LEU A 702 -0.43 -33.27 -15.84
C LEU A 702 0.79 -33.92 -15.16
N GLN A 703 1.00 -35.22 -15.38
CA GLN A 703 2.16 -35.94 -14.85
C GLN A 703 3.46 -35.37 -15.41
N TRP A 704 3.50 -35.08 -16.72
CA TRP A 704 4.66 -34.45 -17.34
C TRP A 704 4.94 -33.05 -16.75
N LEU A 705 3.92 -32.19 -16.64
CA LEU A 705 4.07 -30.85 -16.09
C LEU A 705 4.55 -30.89 -14.64
N LYS A 706 3.97 -31.77 -13.83
CA LYS A 706 4.41 -31.98 -12.44
C LYS A 706 5.87 -32.43 -12.38
N ALA A 707 6.25 -33.42 -13.18
CA ALA A 707 7.63 -33.90 -13.23
C ALA A 707 8.61 -32.81 -13.66
N ALA A 708 8.25 -31.99 -14.66
CA ALA A 708 9.06 -30.86 -15.11
C ALA A 708 9.23 -29.80 -14.01
N LEU A 709 8.18 -29.53 -13.21
CA LEU A 709 8.21 -28.58 -12.11
C LEU A 709 8.99 -29.09 -10.89
N GLU A 710 9.05 -30.39 -10.66
CA GLU A 710 9.65 -31.00 -9.46
C GLU A 710 11.04 -31.62 -9.68
N ALA A 711 11.46 -31.80 -10.93
CA ALA A 711 12.75 -32.40 -11.26
C ALA A 711 13.90 -31.70 -10.53
N PRO A 712 14.81 -32.42 -9.84
CA PRO A 712 15.98 -31.80 -9.23
C PRO A 712 16.89 -31.24 -10.32
N GLU A 713 17.32 -29.99 -10.17
CA GLU A 713 18.19 -29.36 -11.15
C GLU A 713 19.14 -28.40 -10.43
N GLU A 714 20.43 -28.60 -10.65
CA GLU A 714 21.48 -27.71 -10.15
C GLU A 714 22.28 -27.22 -11.35
N ARG A 715 22.18 -25.93 -11.63
CA ARG A 715 22.90 -25.25 -12.71
C ARG A 715 23.61 -24.05 -12.13
N LEU A 716 24.82 -23.78 -12.62
CA LEU A 716 25.58 -22.59 -12.25
C LEU A 716 25.37 -21.51 -13.31
N PRO A 717 25.32 -20.22 -12.92
CA PRO A 717 25.23 -19.13 -13.87
C PRO A 717 26.46 -19.11 -14.77
N GLN A 718 26.25 -18.87 -16.06
CA GLN A 718 27.34 -18.79 -17.04
C GLN A 718 27.92 -17.37 -17.08
N GLY A 719 29.14 -17.21 -17.64
CA GLY A 719 29.79 -15.90 -17.76
C GLY A 719 28.96 -14.85 -18.51
N VAL A 720 28.10 -15.28 -19.45
CA VAL A 720 27.15 -14.41 -20.16
C VAL A 720 26.06 -13.84 -19.24
N ASP A 721 25.66 -14.59 -18.21
CA ASP A 721 24.67 -14.15 -17.24
C ASP A 721 25.26 -13.04 -16.37
N LEU A 722 26.46 -13.28 -15.82
CA LEU A 722 27.21 -12.33 -14.98
C LEU A 722 27.49 -11.01 -15.71
N LEU A 723 28.04 -11.08 -16.93
CA LEU A 723 28.31 -9.89 -17.74
C LEU A 723 27.03 -9.12 -18.06
N GLY A 724 25.94 -9.82 -18.33
CA GLY A 724 24.68 -9.15 -18.62
C GLY A 724 24.06 -8.46 -17.40
N ASP A 725 24.33 -8.93 -16.18
CA ASP A 725 23.90 -8.26 -14.95
C ASP A 725 24.75 -7.01 -14.67
N GLU A 726 26.05 -7.05 -14.95
CA GLU A 726 26.91 -5.87 -14.91
C GLU A 726 26.42 -4.80 -15.89
N VAL A 727 26.12 -5.20 -17.14
CA VAL A 727 25.53 -4.30 -18.14
C VAL A 727 24.19 -3.74 -17.66
N ALA A 728 23.34 -4.58 -17.06
CA ALA A 728 22.06 -4.13 -16.51
C ALA A 728 22.22 -3.09 -15.40
N GLY A 729 23.17 -3.33 -14.49
CA GLY A 729 23.50 -2.40 -13.41
C GLY A 729 24.06 -1.07 -13.92
N LEU A 730 24.89 -1.10 -14.97
CA LEU A 730 25.41 0.11 -15.62
C LEU A 730 24.30 0.91 -16.30
N ASP A 731 23.39 0.26 -17.03
CA ASP A 731 22.25 0.91 -17.69
C ASP A 731 21.29 1.57 -16.68
N ALA A 732 21.02 0.90 -15.56
CA ALA A 732 20.21 1.45 -14.48
C ALA A 732 20.84 2.72 -13.87
N ARG A 733 22.16 2.69 -13.61
CA ARG A 733 22.90 3.86 -13.12
C ARG A 733 22.93 4.99 -14.14
N LEU A 734 23.09 4.67 -15.42
CA LEU A 734 23.04 5.66 -16.50
C LEU A 734 21.67 6.34 -16.56
N SER A 735 20.59 5.56 -16.47
CA SER A 735 19.21 6.07 -16.45
C SER A 735 18.94 6.98 -15.25
N GLU A 736 19.44 6.61 -14.06
CA GLU A 736 19.34 7.46 -12.85
C GLU A 736 20.09 8.79 -13.03
N LEU A 737 21.31 8.75 -13.58
CA LEU A 737 22.09 9.94 -13.89
C LEU A 737 21.37 10.83 -14.91
N TRP A 738 20.78 10.27 -15.97
CA TRP A 738 19.97 11.02 -16.91
C TRP A 738 18.75 11.67 -16.25
N GLY A 739 18.08 10.96 -15.33
CA GLY A 739 16.99 11.53 -14.52
C GLY A 739 17.46 12.67 -13.60
N HIS A 740 18.69 12.63 -13.09
CA HIS A 740 19.28 13.77 -12.36
C HIS A 740 19.56 14.95 -13.29
N VAL A 741 20.14 14.71 -14.47
CA VAL A 741 20.39 15.76 -15.48
C VAL A 741 19.09 16.45 -15.87
N GLN A 742 18.04 15.70 -16.20
CA GLN A 742 16.75 16.25 -16.58
C GLN A 742 16.10 17.09 -15.46
N ARG A 743 16.15 16.62 -14.21
CA ARG A 743 15.67 17.39 -13.05
C ARG A 743 16.48 18.66 -12.82
N HIS A 744 17.79 18.63 -13.07
CA HIS A 744 18.63 19.83 -13.00
C HIS A 744 18.33 20.80 -14.13
N GLU A 745 18.09 20.34 -15.36
CA GLU A 745 17.65 21.20 -16.46
C GLU A 745 16.30 21.86 -16.15
N GLU A 746 15.32 21.11 -15.65
CA GLU A 746 14.02 21.64 -15.21
C GLU A 746 14.17 22.65 -14.06
N ALA A 747 15.04 22.36 -13.09
CA ALA A 747 15.35 23.28 -12.00
C ALA A 747 16.01 24.56 -12.52
N VAL A 748 16.96 24.49 -13.47
CA VAL A 748 17.59 25.67 -14.07
C VAL A 748 16.56 26.54 -14.78
N VAL A 749 15.61 25.95 -15.51
CA VAL A 749 14.49 26.68 -16.13
C VAL A 749 13.60 27.34 -15.07
N TYR A 750 13.27 26.64 -13.98
CA TYR A 750 12.48 27.19 -12.88
C TYR A 750 13.19 28.35 -12.17
N HIS A 751 14.46 28.20 -11.83
CA HIS A 751 15.26 29.26 -11.20
C HIS A 751 15.45 30.45 -12.14
N GLY A 752 15.61 30.24 -13.45
CA GLY A 752 15.64 31.31 -14.43
C GLY A 752 14.36 32.16 -14.44
N LYS A 753 13.17 31.52 -14.34
CA LYS A 753 11.89 32.23 -14.20
C LYS A 753 11.77 32.98 -12.87
N ALA A 754 12.26 32.39 -11.78
CA ALA A 754 12.25 33.03 -10.47
C ALA A 754 13.18 34.26 -10.42
N ILE A 755 14.36 34.19 -11.04
CA ILE A 755 15.28 35.32 -11.17
C ILE A 755 14.61 36.47 -11.94
N GLN A 756 13.98 36.20 -13.09
CA GLN A 756 13.23 37.21 -13.84
C GLN A 756 12.12 37.88 -13.01
N HIS A 757 11.43 37.09 -12.17
CA HIS A 757 10.42 37.63 -11.25
C HIS A 757 11.04 38.56 -10.19
N PHE A 758 12.16 38.15 -9.57
CA PHE A 758 12.86 38.95 -8.58
C PHE A 758 13.49 40.21 -9.19
N GLU A 759 14.04 40.14 -10.40
CA GLU A 759 14.54 41.31 -11.15
C GLU A 759 13.42 42.34 -11.37
N GLY A 760 12.23 41.89 -11.76
CA GLY A 760 11.06 42.77 -11.89
C GLY A 760 10.62 43.40 -10.55
N GLN A 761 10.69 42.65 -9.44
CA GLN A 761 10.41 43.20 -8.11
C GLN A 761 11.47 44.22 -7.67
N ILE A 762 12.76 43.95 -7.92
CA ILE A 762 13.86 44.87 -7.62
C ILE A 762 13.68 46.16 -8.41
N GLN A 763 13.41 46.08 -9.71
CA GLN A 763 13.15 47.25 -10.55
C GLN A 763 11.98 48.10 -10.01
N GLY A 764 10.89 47.45 -9.60
CA GLY A 764 9.76 48.15 -8.97
C GLY A 764 10.10 48.81 -7.62
N GLN A 765 10.99 48.23 -6.83
CA GLN A 765 11.48 48.84 -5.59
C GLN A 765 12.45 50.00 -5.86
N GLU A 766 13.30 49.90 -6.88
CA GLU A 766 14.21 50.98 -7.30
C GLU A 766 13.43 52.21 -7.77
N GLU A 767 12.37 52.03 -8.57
CA GLU A 767 11.47 53.12 -8.98
C GLU A 767 10.79 53.77 -7.77
N ARG A 768 10.32 52.96 -6.81
CA ARG A 768 9.69 53.46 -5.58
C ARG A 768 10.68 54.21 -4.68
N LEU A 769 11.92 53.74 -4.59
CA LEU A 769 13.00 54.39 -3.86
C LEU A 769 13.38 55.73 -4.51
N ALA A 770 13.45 55.78 -5.85
CA ALA A 770 13.71 57.01 -6.59
C ALA A 770 12.64 58.07 -6.31
N LYS A 771 11.36 57.67 -6.32
CA LYS A 771 10.24 58.56 -5.98
C LYS A 771 10.31 59.05 -4.53
N LEU A 772 10.60 58.17 -3.57
CA LEU A 772 10.75 58.54 -2.16
C LEU A 772 11.92 59.50 -1.93
N LYS A 773 13.04 59.35 -2.65
CA LYS A 773 14.16 60.30 -2.61
C LYS A 773 13.75 61.67 -3.14
N GLN A 774 13.05 61.71 -4.28
CA GLN A 774 12.52 62.97 -4.84
C GLN A 774 11.56 63.67 -3.87
N ASP A 775 10.66 62.91 -3.23
CA ASP A 775 9.73 63.43 -2.21
C ASP A 775 10.48 63.93 -0.96
N HIS A 776 11.53 63.23 -0.54
CA HIS A 776 12.38 63.62 0.59
C HIS A 776 13.13 64.92 0.32
N ASP A 777 13.75 65.05 -0.85
CA ASP A 777 14.50 66.25 -1.26
C ASP A 777 13.56 67.47 -1.32
N ALA A 778 12.37 67.30 -1.90
CA ALA A 778 11.33 68.34 -1.92
C ALA A 778 10.80 68.69 -0.52
N MET A 779 10.84 67.77 0.43
CA MET A 779 10.49 68.04 1.83
C MET A 779 11.62 68.80 2.54
N GLN A 780 12.88 68.39 2.36
CA GLN A 780 14.04 69.08 2.94
C GLN A 780 14.12 70.54 2.47
N GLU A 781 13.88 70.79 1.18
CA GLU A 781 13.89 72.14 0.63
C GLU A 781 12.82 73.03 1.29
N ARG A 782 11.60 72.50 1.46
CA ARG A 782 10.51 73.20 2.16
C ARG A 782 10.82 73.50 3.64
N VAL A 783 11.39 72.52 4.35
CA VAL A 783 11.78 72.70 5.76
C VAL A 783 12.90 73.73 5.89
N THR A 784 13.88 73.70 4.98
CA THR A 784 15.01 74.65 4.98
C THR A 784 14.53 76.08 4.71
N GLN A 785 13.58 76.26 3.77
CA GLN A 785 12.95 77.56 3.51
C GLN A 785 12.15 78.08 4.72
N ASP A 786 11.37 77.24 5.39
CA ASP A 786 10.61 77.65 6.60
C ASP A 786 11.55 78.03 7.76
N LEU A 787 12.63 77.27 7.97
CA LEU A 787 13.64 77.59 8.98
C LEU A 787 14.39 78.89 8.68
N ALA A 788 14.74 79.16 7.42
CA ALA A 788 15.39 80.39 7.01
C ALA A 788 14.50 81.62 7.31
N LEU A 789 13.21 81.56 6.97
CA LEU A 789 12.24 82.61 7.26
C LEU A 789 12.07 82.87 8.77
N ARG A 790 12.10 81.81 9.60
CA ARG A 790 12.04 81.94 11.07
C ARG A 790 13.31 82.55 11.65
N LEU A 791 14.47 82.17 11.12
CA LEU A 791 15.77 82.73 11.54
C LEU A 791 15.86 84.23 11.24
N GLU A 792 15.43 84.65 10.04
CA GLU A 792 15.40 86.07 9.65
C GLU A 792 14.53 86.90 10.61
N ARG A 793 13.39 86.34 11.03
CA ARG A 793 12.49 86.97 12.01
C ARG A 793 13.14 87.09 13.41
N LEU A 794 13.83 86.04 13.85
CA LEU A 794 14.53 86.00 15.14
C LEU A 794 15.73 86.94 15.17
N GLU A 795 16.49 87.04 14.08
CA GLU A 795 17.60 87.99 13.95
C GLU A 795 17.12 89.44 14.03
N GLY A 796 15.99 89.76 13.38
CA GLY A 796 15.34 91.07 13.51
C GLY A 796 14.96 91.41 14.96
N ASP A 797 14.32 90.48 15.66
CA ASP A 797 13.91 90.65 17.06
C ASP A 797 15.12 90.78 18.02
N ILE A 798 16.19 90.00 17.80
CA ILE A 798 17.42 90.08 18.60
C ILE A 798 18.15 91.40 18.36
N SER A 799 18.27 91.84 17.11
CA SER A 799 18.94 93.11 16.77
C SER A 799 18.23 94.30 17.43
N GLY A 800 16.90 94.33 17.40
CA GLY A 800 16.11 95.37 18.07
C GLY A 800 16.29 95.37 19.60
N ARG A 801 16.44 94.21 20.23
CA ARG A 801 16.72 94.10 21.68
C ARG A 801 18.15 94.49 22.03
N PHE A 802 19.11 94.23 21.14
CA PHE A 802 20.52 94.58 21.36
C PHE A 802 20.72 96.10 21.30
N GLU A 803 20.08 96.80 20.35
CA GLU A 803 20.10 98.26 20.28
C GLU A 803 19.52 98.90 21.57
N ALA A 804 18.44 98.35 22.10
CA ALA A 804 17.84 98.82 23.35
C ALA A 804 18.79 98.61 24.56
N LEU A 805 19.49 97.47 24.62
CA LEU A 805 20.47 97.17 25.67
C LEU A 805 21.72 98.06 25.57
N GLU A 806 22.23 98.35 24.38
CA GLU A 806 23.36 99.27 24.21
C GLU A 806 23.03 100.68 24.68
N GLN A 807 21.83 101.19 24.36
CA GLN A 807 21.38 102.48 24.86
C GLN A 807 21.31 102.49 26.39
N TYR A 808 20.81 101.42 27.00
CA TYR A 808 20.74 101.29 28.45
C TYR A 808 22.14 101.20 29.11
N ALA A 809 23.07 100.45 28.51
CA ALA A 809 24.43 100.31 29.00
C ALA A 809 25.23 101.63 28.94
N ARG A 810 25.05 102.43 27.87
CA ARG A 810 25.67 103.77 27.77
C ARG A 810 25.20 104.69 28.91
N ALA A 811 23.90 104.69 29.21
CA ALA A 811 23.35 105.48 30.31
C ALA A 811 23.92 105.06 31.69
N LEU A 812 24.07 103.75 31.93
CA LEU A 812 24.69 103.22 33.15
C LEU A 812 26.17 103.58 33.27
N GLN A 813 26.93 103.53 32.18
CA GLN A 813 28.35 103.86 32.18
C GLN A 813 28.61 105.34 32.52
N GLU A 814 27.76 106.24 32.03
CA GLU A 814 27.81 107.66 32.39
C GLU A 814 27.56 107.87 33.88
N GLN A 815 26.57 107.19 34.46
CA GLN A 815 26.31 107.22 35.91
C GLN A 815 27.49 106.66 36.73
N LEU A 816 28.12 105.58 36.27
CA LEU A 816 29.25 104.94 36.95
C LEU A 816 30.52 105.83 36.92
N ASN A 817 30.75 106.52 35.82
CA ASN A 817 31.85 107.49 35.70
C ASN A 817 31.66 108.70 36.61
N ALA A 818 30.41 109.17 36.78
CA ALA A 818 30.09 110.22 37.75
C ALA A 818 30.36 109.78 39.21
N ILE A 819 30.08 108.51 39.56
CA ILE A 819 30.37 107.97 40.89
C ILE A 819 31.88 107.82 41.13
N ARG A 820 32.63 107.30 40.16
CA ARG A 820 34.08 107.05 40.29
C ARG A 820 34.92 108.33 40.44
N SER A 821 34.44 109.45 39.90
CA SER A 821 35.13 110.74 40.04
C SER A 821 34.89 111.42 41.38
N SER A 822 33.90 110.96 42.16
CA SER A 822 33.55 111.54 43.46
C SER A 822 34.66 111.36 44.52
N ALA A 823 34.87 112.40 45.34
CA ALA A 823 35.85 112.36 46.43
C ALA A 823 35.64 111.19 47.42
N PRO A 824 34.40 110.80 47.79
CA PRO A 824 34.16 109.64 48.66
C PRO A 824 34.71 108.33 48.10
N TYR A 825 34.56 108.08 46.78
CA TYR A 825 35.07 106.87 46.14
C TYR A 825 36.61 106.80 46.17
N ARG A 826 37.29 107.95 45.96
CA ARG A 826 38.75 108.02 46.04
C ARG A 826 39.27 107.72 47.45
N VAL A 827 38.58 108.21 48.48
CA VAL A 827 38.90 107.93 49.89
C VAL A 827 38.66 106.45 50.22
N ALA A 828 37.53 105.87 49.81
CA ALA A 828 37.23 104.45 50.04
C ALA A 828 38.26 103.53 49.36
N ARG A 829 38.70 103.86 48.14
CA ARG A 829 39.73 103.11 47.41
C ARG A 829 41.10 103.18 48.11
N ALA A 830 41.48 104.35 48.63
CA ALA A 830 42.71 104.52 49.39
C ALA A 830 42.71 103.72 50.71
N VAL A 831 41.57 103.69 51.43
CA VAL A 831 41.40 102.88 52.64
C VAL A 831 41.45 101.37 52.33
N CYS A 832 40.93 100.95 51.18
CA CYS A 832 40.96 99.54 50.78
C CYS A 832 42.37 99.01 50.46
N ALA A 833 43.29 99.85 49.98
CA ALA A 833 44.64 99.44 49.59
C ALA A 833 45.62 99.21 50.77
N LEU A 834 45.24 99.54 52.00
CA LEU A 834 46.12 99.37 53.16
C LEU A 834 46.24 97.90 53.59
N PRO A 835 47.46 97.40 53.90
CA PRO A 835 47.69 96.03 54.36
C PRO A 835 46.89 95.68 55.62
N ASN A 836 46.35 94.45 55.70
CA ASN A 836 45.46 93.99 56.77
C ASN A 836 46.04 94.15 58.20
N LYS A 837 47.38 94.11 58.36
CA LYS A 837 48.05 94.40 59.64
C LYS A 837 47.82 95.83 60.15
N ILE A 838 47.65 96.81 59.26
CA ILE A 838 47.34 98.22 59.59
C ILE A 838 45.84 98.39 59.83
N LYS A 839 44.98 97.76 59.01
CA LYS A 839 43.51 97.75 59.23
C LYS A 839 43.11 97.21 60.60
N ARG A 840 43.84 96.21 61.13
CA ARG A 840 43.63 95.68 62.50
C ARG A 840 44.15 96.61 63.60
N LYS A 841 45.14 97.47 63.34
CA LYS A 841 45.63 98.49 64.31
C LYS A 841 44.75 99.75 64.33
N LEU A 842 44.10 100.11 63.22
CA LEU A 842 43.14 101.23 63.17
C LEU A 842 41.78 100.88 63.80
N LYS A 843 41.39 99.59 63.87
CA LYS A 843 40.16 99.15 64.57
C LYS A 843 40.21 99.21 66.12
N ARG A 844 41.27 99.77 66.71
CA ARG A 844 41.40 100.01 68.17
C ARG A 844 41.56 101.50 68.52
N LYS A 845 41.21 102.41 67.61
CA LYS A 845 41.00 103.84 67.89
C LYS A 845 39.72 104.34 67.24
#